data_AF-A0AAD8CDF9-F1
#
_entry.id   AF-A0AAD8CDF9-F1
#
_cell.length_a   1.000
_cell.length_b   1.000
_cell.length_c   1.000
_cell.angle_alpha   90.00
_cell.angle_beta   90.00
_cell.angle_gamma   90.00
#
_symmetry.space_group_name_H-M   'P 1'
#
loop_
_entity.id
_entity.type
_entity.pdbx_description
1 polymer ?
#
loop_
_entity_poly.entity_id
_entity_poly.type
_entity_poly.pdbx_seq_one_letter_code
_entity_poly.pdbx_strand_id
1 'polypeptide(L)'
;MNKEERVCRSAGANEDFTEEDDMTTGNLGPLMEPHPPESSSDNEEETVSLRRGKNSPQDVQLTFCVMRRSCGLQDSTLQEGVRTRLRIVESSGQEIPELFKDLSARLVSVHIERDCFSITFKTVEEIWKFSTYLALGHVARCLENFLFDQTFWLNEALVDDVEISVTINQEHLATVYLGLLLQEGTFFAKALCPITNPDDDDLCIKKNDLVMVKNVGQDSFWEGMLLSSGRHDLVPVSAMQPLPYPFYQWFLKTYPGSAGSPSPGKCLFDHAIGKGTCVAVVDNSSKGTDELNFNKGEQLEIVGLLLSGLEWFVGRCVSSGKTGFVRTIHVKPESFKPLDTHLVFLTEEEKALLTMLDPSSEQCYDTLLNNLSKTDINTVYRLDKLVKFEFPDLKNKSQLEEMSLDGFTESSMLERCETVPTEHSPEQTDSKSQCSNKDITCLTFSSEDTFKEMDELEEDPKFFVDLNTWDTEDSDVFEPILTFLNEDHYVSHYQSLYDISFSFLNSTFYGFSEEGELVWYLENAREWAKKSRMNWALSRICFLLGRLCAKKVKFSQARVYFEESLGVPGCGFADTFLLTALYINLAAIYLKQNMKEKLEVILEKANTLFLCLPQHLFSSFNEFEVLQLVLRKAIMTSDMHLEARTCFLVMTLFLKLGKTEGALPFVERLQFLSLSISAQTTVSPVDLNWMLSTLYYDKYLPHMSLGTLRLASDQRRSLHATLQKVDRFIQNAIRLNAQWTGDNSPLPAQITIYLKQALAIASQRGDIQAQRDLCLSLVNVYQHYRVFDGAVEYAERAIETGRQINEEEAFKASLLLAWLLICKEQVEKASDILASLLKSLDETDSSTQRGVV
;
A
#
# COMPACT_ATOMS: atom_id res chain seq x y z
N MET A 1 -36.28 3.39 12.18
CA MET A 1 -35.80 4.40 13.13
C MET A 1 -36.86 5.48 13.24
N ASN A 2 -37.64 5.46 14.32
CA ASN A 2 -38.59 6.53 14.66
C ASN A 2 -37.86 7.60 15.49
N LYS A 3 -38.22 8.86 15.22
CA LYS A 3 -37.88 10.07 15.98
C LYS A 3 -38.42 9.99 17.41
N GLU A 4 -37.74 10.65 18.35
CA GLU A 4 -38.40 11.54 19.32
C GLU A 4 -37.38 12.51 19.97
N GLU A 5 -37.66 13.80 19.80
CA GLU A 5 -37.10 14.92 20.57
C GLU A 5 -37.80 15.01 21.93
N ARG A 6 -37.09 15.46 22.97
CA ARG A 6 -37.71 16.36 23.97
C ARG A 6 -36.70 17.23 24.72
N VAL A 7 -37.01 18.52 24.67
CA VAL A 7 -36.43 19.68 25.34
C VAL A 7 -37.05 19.85 26.74
N CYS A 8 -36.29 20.39 27.71
CA CYS A 8 -36.70 21.30 28.81
C CYS A 8 -35.45 21.67 29.65
N ARG A 9 -34.84 22.86 29.51
CA ARG A 9 -35.10 24.18 30.14
C ARG A 9 -35.00 24.27 31.68
N SER A 10 -33.97 25.04 32.08
CA SER A 10 -33.92 26.22 32.99
C SER A 10 -33.94 26.07 34.52
N ALA A 11 -32.98 26.79 35.11
CA ALA A 11 -32.98 27.62 36.34
C ALA A 11 -31.73 27.29 37.18
N GLY A 12 -30.90 28.21 37.66
CA GLY A 12 -30.94 29.67 37.75
C GLY A 12 -30.13 30.09 39.00
N ALA A 13 -29.65 31.34 38.99
CA ALA A 13 -29.05 32.11 40.09
C ALA A 13 -27.58 31.80 40.46
N ASN A 14 -26.76 32.76 40.90
CA ASN A 14 -26.58 34.21 40.70
C ASN A 14 -25.37 34.57 41.61
N GLU A 15 -24.76 35.73 41.35
CA GLU A 15 -23.96 36.54 42.29
C GLU A 15 -22.52 36.06 42.64
N ASP A 16 -21.50 36.90 42.82
CA ASP A 16 -21.21 38.28 42.39
C ASP A 16 -19.77 38.60 42.86
N PHE A 17 -19.02 39.30 42.00
CA PHE A 17 -18.10 40.44 42.26
C PHE A 17 -16.81 40.42 43.13
N THR A 18 -15.87 41.24 42.60
CA THR A 18 -14.78 42.05 43.21
C THR A 18 -13.53 41.37 43.74
N GLU A 19 -12.35 42.01 43.77
CA GLU A 19 -11.60 42.99 42.95
C GLU A 19 -10.27 43.19 43.74
N GLU A 20 -9.22 43.66 43.04
CA GLU A 20 -8.10 44.47 43.55
C GLU A 20 -6.93 43.89 44.41
N ASP A 21 -5.76 43.92 43.77
CA ASP A 21 -4.55 44.73 44.08
C ASP A 21 -3.49 44.38 45.15
N ASP A 22 -2.25 44.67 44.68
CA ASP A 22 -1.10 45.34 45.32
C ASP A 22 0.15 44.55 45.79
N MET A 23 1.17 44.59 44.91
CA MET A 23 2.49 45.26 45.06
C MET A 23 3.42 45.01 46.27
N THR A 24 4.59 44.43 45.93
CA THR A 24 5.98 44.95 46.14
C THR A 24 6.83 44.70 47.40
N THR A 25 8.15 44.61 47.11
CA THR A 25 9.38 44.82 47.92
C THR A 25 9.95 43.59 48.62
N GLY A 26 11.26 43.27 48.67
CA GLY A 26 12.52 43.89 48.20
C GLY A 26 13.73 43.26 48.95
N ASN A 27 14.96 43.46 48.43
CA ASN A 27 16.31 43.29 49.04
C ASN A 27 17.16 42.00 48.88
N LEU A 28 18.12 42.08 47.93
CA LEU A 28 19.60 42.21 48.07
C LEU A 28 20.44 41.28 49.01
N GLY A 29 21.20 40.34 48.38
CA GLY A 29 22.65 39.94 48.51
C GLY A 29 23.37 39.75 49.87
N PRO A 30 24.62 39.18 49.94
CA PRO A 30 25.64 39.02 48.87
C PRO A 30 26.47 37.68 48.83
N LEU A 31 27.39 37.63 47.85
CA LEU A 31 28.43 36.63 47.45
C LEU A 31 29.41 36.09 48.52
N MET A 32 29.93 34.86 48.32
CA MET A 32 31.39 34.50 48.24
C MET A 32 31.64 33.08 47.67
N GLU A 33 32.62 32.95 46.76
CA GLU A 33 33.28 31.71 46.21
C GLU A 33 34.45 31.23 47.15
N PRO A 34 35.31 30.20 46.87
CA PRO A 34 35.39 29.10 45.85
C PRO A 34 35.74 27.66 46.41
N HIS A 35 35.79 26.65 45.50
CA HIS A 35 36.15 25.19 45.58
C HIS A 35 37.55 24.81 46.18
N PRO A 36 38.02 23.50 46.34
CA PRO A 36 37.63 22.16 45.78
C PRO A 36 37.78 20.93 46.79
N PRO A 37 38.10 19.65 46.41
CA PRO A 37 37.32 18.57 45.76
C PRO A 37 37.26 17.22 46.58
N GLU A 38 36.65 16.17 45.99
CA GLU A 38 36.94 14.70 46.11
C GLU A 38 35.81 13.72 46.51
N SER A 39 35.40 12.96 45.47
CA SER A 39 35.07 11.52 45.40
C SER A 39 34.06 10.87 46.35
N SER A 40 32.95 10.38 45.78
CA SER A 40 32.78 8.94 45.55
C SER A 40 31.57 8.70 44.63
N SER A 41 31.83 7.90 43.60
CA SER A 41 30.90 7.31 42.65
C SER A 41 29.78 6.53 43.33
N ASP A 42 28.53 6.81 42.95
CA ASP A 42 27.47 5.80 42.90
C ASP A 42 26.61 6.06 41.66
N ASN A 43 26.51 5.02 40.83
CA ASN A 43 25.66 4.97 39.64
C ASN A 43 24.20 4.89 40.09
N GLU A 44 23.42 5.96 39.91
CA GLU A 44 21.96 5.88 39.99
C GLU A 44 21.40 5.58 38.60
N GLU A 45 20.74 4.43 38.49
CA GLU A 45 19.83 4.08 37.41
C GLU A 45 18.72 5.14 37.33
N GLU A 46 18.61 5.81 36.18
CA GLU A 46 17.59 6.83 35.90
C GLU A 46 16.18 6.23 35.88
N THR A 47 15.52 6.19 37.03
CA THR A 47 14.06 6.07 37.09
C THR A 47 13.42 7.41 36.75
N VAL A 48 12.81 7.51 35.57
CA VAL A 48 12.01 8.67 35.14
C VAL A 48 10.80 8.81 36.06
N SER A 49 10.88 9.73 37.01
CA SER A 49 9.80 10.03 37.96
C SER A 49 8.65 10.79 37.27
N LEU A 50 7.46 10.17 37.22
CA LEU A 50 6.19 10.80 36.83
C LEU A 50 5.80 11.88 37.85
N ARG A 51 6.07 13.15 37.53
CA ARG A 51 5.41 14.31 38.18
C ARG A 51 4.34 14.88 37.26
N ARG A 52 3.09 14.82 37.72
CA ARG A 52 1.94 15.48 37.10
C ARG A 52 1.87 16.93 37.56
N GLY A 53 1.78 17.89 36.63
CA GLY A 53 1.27 19.23 36.89
C GLY A 53 2.15 20.42 36.48
N LYS A 54 2.26 20.67 35.18
CA LYS A 54 2.28 21.98 34.49
C LYS A 54 2.66 21.71 33.03
N ASN A 55 1.89 22.25 32.08
CA ASN A 55 2.03 22.08 30.62
C ASN A 55 3.50 21.89 30.18
N SER A 56 3.95 20.65 30.08
CA SER A 56 5.13 20.33 29.29
C SER A 56 4.78 20.71 27.86
N PRO A 57 5.67 21.38 27.10
CA PRO A 57 5.38 21.66 25.71
C PRO A 57 5.04 20.32 25.03
N GLN A 58 3.81 20.20 24.53
CA GLN A 58 3.36 19.08 23.68
C GLN A 58 4.04 19.12 22.30
N ASP A 59 4.92 20.09 22.13
CA ASP A 59 5.60 20.46 20.92
C ASP A 59 6.90 19.67 20.83
N VAL A 60 7.06 18.96 19.73
CA VAL A 60 8.25 18.21 19.37
C VAL A 60 8.98 18.96 18.27
N GLN A 61 10.29 19.15 18.44
CA GLN A 61 11.12 19.81 17.43
C GLN A 61 11.58 18.79 16.39
N LEU A 62 11.18 19.01 15.14
CA LEU A 62 11.63 18.29 13.96
C LEU A 62 12.72 19.13 13.27
N THR A 63 13.97 18.71 13.39
CA THR A 63 15.10 19.42 12.78
C THR A 63 15.45 18.79 11.45
N PHE A 64 15.72 19.60 10.43
CA PHE A 64 16.13 19.12 9.12
C PHE A 64 17.47 19.73 8.70
N CYS A 65 18.23 18.99 7.89
CA CYS A 65 19.51 19.47 7.37
C CYS A 65 19.81 18.89 5.99
N VAL A 66 20.29 19.74 5.08
CA VAL A 66 20.73 19.38 3.74
C VAL A 66 22.16 18.82 3.80
N MET A 67 22.30 17.54 3.43
CA MET A 67 23.53 16.77 3.50
C MET A 67 23.98 16.34 2.11
N ARG A 68 25.30 16.27 1.89
CA ARG A 68 25.88 15.61 0.72
C ARG A 68 26.25 14.17 1.07
N ARG A 69 25.81 13.20 0.27
CA ARG A 69 26.06 11.76 0.43
C ARG A 69 27.52 11.41 0.25
N SER A 70 28.22 12.07 -0.67
CA SER A 70 29.62 11.82 -0.98
C SER A 70 30.57 12.13 0.19
N CYS A 71 30.28 13.15 0.98
CA CYS A 71 31.15 13.60 2.08
C CYS A 71 30.52 13.52 3.48
N GLY A 72 29.20 13.31 3.58
CA GLY A 72 28.47 13.32 4.85
C GLY A 72 28.48 14.68 5.55
N LEU A 73 28.77 15.78 4.83
CA LEU A 73 28.81 17.14 5.36
C LEU A 73 27.57 17.93 4.95
N GLN A 74 27.26 18.96 5.73
CA GLN A 74 26.18 19.89 5.46
C GLN A 74 26.52 20.80 4.28
N ASP A 75 25.57 21.00 3.37
CA ASP A 75 25.71 21.99 2.30
C ASP A 75 25.08 23.32 2.73
N SER A 76 25.91 24.25 3.19
CA SER A 76 25.45 25.56 3.66
C SER A 76 24.75 26.39 2.59
N THR A 77 25.11 26.19 1.32
CA THR A 77 24.54 26.97 0.20
C THR A 77 23.13 26.50 -0.12
N LEU A 78 22.93 25.19 -0.21
CA LEU A 78 21.61 24.60 -0.42
C LEU A 78 20.72 24.74 0.82
N GLN A 79 21.29 24.68 2.02
CA GLN A 79 20.56 24.96 3.26
C GLN A 79 19.95 26.37 3.25
N GLU A 80 20.71 27.40 2.84
CA GLU A 80 20.18 28.76 2.74
C GLU A 80 19.14 28.90 1.61
N GLY A 81 19.31 28.14 0.52
CA GLY A 81 18.29 28.01 -0.54
C GLY A 81 16.97 27.47 0.01
N VAL A 82 17.04 26.39 0.79
CA VAL A 82 15.88 25.80 1.48
C VAL A 82 15.25 26.78 2.48
N ARG A 83 16.04 27.51 3.27
CA ARG A 83 15.52 28.56 4.16
C ARG A 83 14.81 29.66 3.39
N THR A 84 15.37 30.09 2.27
CA THR A 84 14.75 31.10 1.41
C THR A 84 13.41 30.61 0.86
N ARG A 85 13.35 29.35 0.41
CA ARG A 85 12.10 28.73 -0.01
C ARG A 85 11.08 28.68 1.13
N LEU A 86 11.49 28.31 2.34
CA LEU A 86 10.62 28.32 3.52
C LEU A 86 10.06 29.70 3.83
N ARG A 87 10.87 30.76 3.77
CA ARG A 87 10.40 32.15 3.97
C ARG A 87 9.32 32.53 2.97
N ILE A 88 9.44 32.08 1.72
CA ILE A 88 8.45 32.33 0.66
C ILE A 88 7.15 31.57 0.98
N VAL A 89 7.23 30.29 1.32
CA VAL A 89 6.04 29.46 1.53
C VAL A 89 5.33 29.77 2.85
N GLU A 90 6.05 30.23 3.88
CA GLU A 90 5.44 30.73 5.11
C GLU A 90 4.55 31.95 4.83
N SER A 91 4.90 32.77 3.83
CA SER A 91 4.08 33.92 3.43
C SER A 91 2.81 33.54 2.67
N SER A 92 2.74 32.36 2.02
CA SER A 92 1.53 31.86 1.33
C SER A 92 0.56 31.11 2.27
N GLY A 93 1.03 30.68 3.45
CA GLY A 93 0.24 30.30 4.62
C GLY A 93 -0.45 28.93 4.59
N GLN A 94 -0.85 28.40 3.43
CA GLN A 94 -1.64 27.14 3.36
C GLN A 94 -0.81 25.89 3.06
N GLU A 95 0.33 26.01 2.39
CA GLU A 95 1.10 24.86 1.87
C GLU A 95 1.82 24.05 2.97
N ILE A 96 2.44 24.71 3.96
CA ILE A 96 3.19 24.01 5.03
C ILE A 96 2.25 23.21 5.96
N PRO A 97 1.11 23.75 6.43
CA PRO A 97 0.16 22.98 7.22
C PRO A 97 -0.42 21.77 6.46
N GLU A 98 -0.64 21.87 5.16
CA GLU A 98 -1.12 20.75 4.33
C GLU A 98 -0.10 19.61 4.23
N LEU A 99 1.19 19.93 4.06
CA LEU A 99 2.27 18.95 4.14
C LEU A 99 2.26 18.21 5.49
N PHE A 100 2.19 18.92 6.61
CA PHE A 100 2.20 18.27 7.93
C PHE A 100 0.93 17.46 8.20
N LYS A 101 -0.21 17.89 7.66
CA LYS A 101 -1.45 17.12 7.70
C LYS A 101 -1.29 15.79 6.96
N ASP A 102 -0.66 15.77 5.79
CA ASP A 102 -0.34 14.54 5.05
C ASP A 102 0.62 13.64 5.85
N LEU A 103 1.60 14.24 6.52
CA LEU A 103 2.53 13.55 7.42
C LEU A 103 1.88 13.08 8.74
N SER A 104 0.58 13.31 8.95
CA SER A 104 -0.14 12.98 10.20
C SER A 104 0.43 13.68 11.44
N ALA A 105 0.87 14.92 11.29
CA ALA A 105 1.33 15.80 12.38
C ALA A 105 0.66 17.17 12.28
N ARG A 106 0.74 17.96 13.36
CA ARG A 106 0.20 19.33 13.37
C ARG A 106 1.31 20.33 13.54
N LEU A 107 1.42 21.25 12.60
CA LEU A 107 2.38 22.34 12.67
C LEU A 107 1.94 23.35 13.74
N VAL A 108 2.85 23.66 14.67
CA VAL A 108 2.68 24.71 15.68
C VAL A 108 3.39 25.99 15.24
N SER A 109 4.66 25.87 14.83
CA SER A 109 5.46 27.00 14.36
C SER A 109 6.60 26.53 13.46
N VAL A 110 7.06 27.43 12.58
CA VAL A 110 8.26 27.24 11.75
C VAL A 110 9.39 28.08 12.35
N HIS A 111 10.57 27.50 12.53
CA HIS A 111 11.76 28.19 13.01
C HIS A 111 12.87 28.10 11.97
N ILE A 112 12.80 29.00 10.98
CA ILE A 112 13.68 29.01 9.81
C ILE A 112 15.16 29.13 10.19
N GLU A 113 15.50 30.02 11.14
CA GLU A 113 16.89 30.23 11.59
C GLU A 113 17.48 29.06 12.38
N ARG A 114 16.63 28.13 12.84
CA ARG A 114 17.03 26.92 13.57
C ARG A 114 16.87 25.65 12.74
N ASP A 115 16.47 25.80 11.46
CA ASP A 115 16.18 24.68 10.56
C ASP A 115 15.23 23.65 11.18
N CYS A 116 14.21 24.13 11.92
CA CYS A 116 13.30 23.23 12.62
C CYS A 116 11.83 23.62 12.54
N PHE A 117 10.98 22.61 12.58
CA PHE A 117 9.53 22.73 12.72
C PHE A 117 9.13 22.31 14.13
N SER A 118 8.28 23.10 14.76
CA SER A 118 7.61 22.72 16.00
C SER A 118 6.31 22.02 15.63
N ILE A 119 6.18 20.74 15.97
CA ILE A 119 5.00 19.93 15.64
C ILE A 119 4.37 19.35 16.90
N THR A 120 3.07 19.04 16.85
CA THR A 120 2.35 18.39 17.94
C THR A 120 1.38 17.33 17.42
N PHE A 121 0.85 16.53 18.36
CA PHE A 121 -0.05 15.41 18.11
C PHE A 121 -1.19 15.47 19.13
N LYS A 122 -2.42 15.16 18.70
CA LYS A 122 -3.60 15.08 19.57
C LYS A 122 -4.09 13.65 19.78
N THR A 123 -3.76 12.73 18.87
CA THR A 123 -4.22 11.34 18.98
C THR A 123 -3.05 10.38 18.89
N VAL A 124 -3.22 9.19 19.47
CA VAL A 124 -2.28 8.07 19.25
C VAL A 124 -2.23 7.68 17.77
N GLU A 125 -3.30 7.97 17.02
CA GLU A 125 -3.34 7.73 15.57
C GLU A 125 -2.35 8.59 14.78
N GLU A 126 -2.31 9.89 15.08
CA GLU A 126 -1.40 10.84 14.43
C GLU A 126 0.06 10.46 14.69
N ILE A 127 0.42 10.22 15.95
CA ILE A 127 1.81 9.91 16.32
C ILE A 127 2.27 8.56 15.77
N TRP A 128 1.40 7.54 15.70
CA TRP A 128 1.84 6.25 15.13
C TRP A 128 2.13 6.38 13.63
N LYS A 129 1.26 7.04 12.87
CA LYS A 129 1.48 7.28 11.44
C LYS A 129 2.75 8.08 11.20
N PHE A 130 2.89 9.22 11.89
CA PHE A 130 4.07 10.07 11.76
C PHE A 130 5.36 9.33 12.12
N SER A 131 5.36 8.56 13.23
CA SER A 131 6.54 7.78 13.63
C SER A 131 6.92 6.72 12.59
N THR A 132 5.95 6.09 11.95
CA THR A 132 6.18 5.15 10.84
C THR A 132 6.74 5.89 9.63
N TYR A 133 6.17 7.03 9.24
CA TYR A 133 6.65 7.82 8.10
C TYR A 133 8.07 8.34 8.32
N LEU A 134 8.41 8.71 9.55
CA LEU A 134 9.75 9.13 9.94
C LEU A 134 10.74 7.95 9.83
N ALA A 135 10.38 6.78 10.39
CA ALA A 135 11.22 5.59 10.35
C ALA A 135 11.44 5.04 8.93
N LEU A 136 10.46 5.22 8.04
CA LEU A 136 10.54 4.84 6.62
C LEU A 136 11.27 5.90 5.76
N GLY A 137 11.67 7.04 6.33
CA GLY A 137 12.33 8.13 5.62
C GLY A 137 11.40 8.96 4.72
N HIS A 138 10.08 8.72 4.78
CA HIS A 138 9.10 9.44 3.96
C HIS A 138 9.05 10.93 4.30
N VAL A 139 9.18 11.30 5.58
CA VAL A 139 9.20 12.71 6.03
C VAL A 139 10.31 13.49 5.31
N ALA A 140 11.53 12.93 5.26
CA ALA A 140 12.66 13.52 4.57
C ALA A 140 12.39 13.73 3.07
N ARG A 141 11.91 12.70 2.38
CA ARG A 141 11.60 12.76 0.94
C ARG A 141 10.45 13.72 0.61
N CYS A 142 9.46 13.83 1.49
CA CYS A 142 8.39 14.82 1.35
C CYS A 142 8.95 16.24 1.46
N LEU A 143 9.85 16.48 2.43
CA LEU A 143 10.52 17.78 2.57
C LEU A 143 11.42 18.08 1.37
N GLU A 144 12.12 17.10 0.79
CA GLU A 144 12.94 17.32 -0.43
C GLU A 144 12.07 17.80 -1.59
N ASN A 145 10.97 17.08 -1.87
CA ASN A 145 10.03 17.44 -2.93
C ASN A 145 9.38 18.82 -2.70
N PHE A 146 9.22 19.22 -1.44
CA PHE A 146 8.59 20.48 -1.06
C PHE A 146 9.55 21.68 -1.07
N LEU A 147 10.80 21.48 -0.63
CA LEU A 147 11.75 22.55 -0.33
C LEU A 147 12.78 22.80 -1.42
N PHE A 148 13.14 21.79 -2.21
CA PHE A 148 14.05 22.00 -3.33
C PHE A 148 13.34 22.64 -4.51
N ASP A 149 14.00 23.64 -5.10
CA ASP A 149 13.49 24.39 -6.24
C ASP A 149 13.73 23.65 -7.56
N GLN A 150 13.24 24.21 -8.65
CA GLN A 150 13.34 23.56 -9.96
C GLN A 150 14.78 23.53 -10.48
N THR A 151 15.64 24.46 -10.06
CA THR A 151 17.05 24.47 -10.47
C THR A 151 17.82 23.28 -9.89
N PHE A 152 17.51 22.89 -8.65
CA PHE A 152 18.03 21.67 -8.03
C PHE A 152 17.66 20.43 -8.85
N TRP A 153 16.37 20.25 -9.16
CA TRP A 153 15.88 19.04 -9.84
C TRP A 153 16.42 18.85 -11.26
N LEU A 154 16.77 19.94 -11.95
CA LEU A 154 17.34 19.90 -13.29
C LEU A 154 18.85 19.61 -13.30
N ASN A 155 19.52 19.67 -12.14
CA ASN A 155 20.94 19.40 -11.97
C ASN A 155 21.18 17.97 -11.45
N GLU A 156 21.58 17.08 -12.36
CA GLU A 156 21.79 15.65 -12.09
C GLU A 156 22.82 15.39 -10.98
N ALA A 157 23.94 16.13 -10.99
CA ALA A 157 24.99 15.96 -10.00
C ALA A 157 24.52 16.30 -8.57
N LEU A 158 23.60 17.25 -8.43
CA LEU A 158 23.03 17.61 -7.13
C LEU A 158 21.98 16.59 -6.69
N VAL A 159 21.10 16.16 -7.59
CA VAL A 159 20.01 15.21 -7.30
C VAL A 159 20.54 13.85 -6.79
N ASP A 160 21.71 13.42 -7.27
CA ASP A 160 22.33 12.16 -6.87
C ASP A 160 23.10 12.27 -5.54
N ASP A 161 23.74 13.42 -5.29
CA ASP A 161 24.61 13.64 -4.13
C ASP A 161 23.91 14.28 -2.93
N VAL A 162 22.75 14.92 -3.08
CA VAL A 162 22.13 15.70 -1.99
C VAL A 162 20.88 15.04 -1.43
N GLU A 163 20.71 15.14 -0.11
CA GLU A 163 19.48 14.75 0.57
C GLU A 163 19.16 15.60 1.79
N ILE A 164 17.90 15.57 2.23
CA ILE A 164 17.49 16.15 3.50
C ILE A 164 17.51 15.05 4.56
N SER A 165 18.33 15.24 5.59
CA SER A 165 18.28 14.46 6.82
C SER A 165 17.29 15.08 7.80
N VAL A 166 16.53 14.24 8.50
CA VAL A 166 15.53 14.68 9.48
C VAL A 166 15.80 14.01 10.80
N THR A 167 15.82 14.79 11.88
CA THR A 167 16.07 14.31 13.25
C THR A 167 15.01 14.82 14.21
N ILE A 168 14.70 13.99 15.19
CA ILE A 168 13.72 14.29 16.24
C ILE A 168 14.29 13.81 17.58
N ASN A 169 13.97 14.51 18.66
CA ASN A 169 14.27 14.01 20.00
C ASN A 169 13.34 12.82 20.32
N GLN A 170 13.89 11.61 20.26
CA GLN A 170 13.14 10.35 20.46
C GLN A 170 12.58 10.22 21.89
N GLU A 171 13.31 10.69 22.90
CA GLU A 171 12.85 10.65 24.29
C GLU A 171 11.66 11.58 24.51
N HIS A 172 11.71 12.77 23.92
CA HIS A 172 10.61 13.72 23.96
C HIS A 172 9.39 13.21 23.17
N LEU A 173 9.60 12.61 21.99
CA LEU A 173 8.54 11.97 21.22
C LEU A 173 7.88 10.82 22.01
N ALA A 174 8.67 9.99 22.69
CA ALA A 174 8.17 8.93 23.56
C ALA A 174 7.39 9.49 24.77
N THR A 175 7.81 10.63 25.31
CA THR A 175 7.11 11.33 26.40
C THR A 175 5.75 11.87 25.93
N VAL A 176 5.69 12.48 24.75
CA VAL A 176 4.42 12.93 24.14
C VAL A 176 3.51 11.73 23.87
N TYR A 177 4.05 10.65 23.31
CA TYR A 177 3.31 9.40 23.09
C TYR A 177 2.73 8.83 24.39
N LEU A 178 3.53 8.71 25.44
CA LEU A 178 3.05 8.27 26.77
C LEU A 178 1.96 9.21 27.31
N GLY A 179 2.13 10.53 27.15
CA GLY A 179 1.13 11.52 27.51
C GLY A 179 -0.21 11.28 26.81
N LEU A 180 -0.21 10.98 25.51
CA LEU A 180 -1.41 10.65 24.74
C LEU A 180 -2.06 9.36 25.22
N LEU A 181 -1.30 8.31 25.51
CA LEU A 181 -1.83 7.06 26.05
C LEU A 181 -2.51 7.25 27.41
N LEU A 182 -1.90 8.07 28.28
CA LEU A 182 -2.46 8.40 29.59
C LEU A 182 -3.74 9.24 29.48
N GLN A 183 -3.84 10.11 28.46
CA GLN A 183 -5.05 10.87 28.17
C GLN A 183 -6.19 9.97 27.67
N GLU A 184 -5.90 8.96 26.86
CA GLU A 184 -6.88 7.96 26.42
C GLU A 184 -7.36 7.03 27.55
N GLY A 185 -6.58 6.92 28.65
CA GLY A 185 -6.93 6.21 29.87
C GLY A 185 -6.87 4.67 29.79
N THR A 186 -6.83 4.10 28.59
CA THR A 186 -6.67 2.66 28.33
C THR A 186 -5.63 2.41 27.22
N PHE A 187 -4.67 1.54 27.49
CA PHE A 187 -3.62 1.18 26.53
C PHE A 187 -2.98 -0.16 26.85
N PHE A 188 -2.16 -0.68 25.93
CA PHE A 188 -1.45 -1.94 26.10
C PHE A 188 0.00 -1.71 26.56
N ALA A 189 0.48 -2.55 27.45
CA ALA A 189 1.82 -2.49 28.02
C ALA A 189 2.42 -3.89 28.15
N LYS A 190 3.73 -3.96 28.30
CA LYS A 190 4.47 -5.16 28.68
C LYS A 190 4.88 -5.09 30.15
N ALA A 191 4.79 -6.22 30.83
CA ALA A 191 5.31 -6.36 32.18
C ALA A 191 6.84 -6.42 32.16
N LEU A 192 7.49 -5.51 32.90
CA LEU A 192 8.96 -5.43 33.01
C LEU A 192 9.53 -6.51 33.93
N CYS A 193 8.78 -6.82 34.99
CA CYS A 193 9.15 -7.79 36.02
C CYS A 193 7.97 -8.75 36.26
N PRO A 194 8.24 -9.97 36.74
CA PRO A 194 7.16 -10.86 37.15
C PRO A 194 6.41 -10.24 38.33
N ILE A 195 5.08 -10.24 38.27
CA ILE A 195 4.20 -9.77 39.34
C ILE A 195 3.47 -10.99 39.87
N THR A 196 3.66 -11.24 41.17
CA THR A 196 3.00 -12.33 41.89
C THR A 196 2.26 -11.70 43.06
N ASN A 197 0.95 -11.92 43.11
CA ASN A 197 0.17 -11.50 44.26
C ASN A 197 0.25 -12.59 45.34
N PRO A 198 0.60 -12.24 46.59
CA PRO A 198 0.79 -13.22 47.66
C PRO A 198 -0.51 -13.89 48.13
N ASP A 199 -1.67 -13.36 47.73
CA ASP A 199 -2.99 -13.84 48.16
C ASP A 199 -3.69 -14.76 47.14
N ASP A 200 -3.11 -14.97 45.95
CA ASP A 200 -3.72 -15.77 44.87
C ASP A 200 -2.64 -16.61 44.14
N ASP A 201 -2.50 -17.89 44.54
CA ASP A 201 -1.43 -18.81 44.11
C ASP A 201 -1.40 -19.08 42.57
N ASP A 202 -2.42 -18.63 41.82
CA ASP A 202 -2.60 -18.89 40.38
C ASP A 202 -2.41 -17.66 39.46
N LEU A 203 -2.12 -16.46 39.98
CA LEU A 203 -1.94 -15.22 39.20
C LEU A 203 -0.48 -14.75 39.21
N CYS A 204 0.30 -15.22 38.23
CA CYS A 204 1.64 -14.69 37.95
C CYS A 204 1.65 -14.06 36.55
N ILE A 205 1.77 -12.74 36.49
CA ILE A 205 2.15 -12.05 35.25
C ILE A 205 3.65 -12.28 35.09
N LYS A 206 4.07 -12.84 33.95
CA LYS A 206 5.48 -13.07 33.64
C LYS A 206 6.09 -11.85 33.00
N LYS A 207 7.43 -11.75 33.04
CA LYS A 207 8.16 -10.75 32.27
C LYS A 207 7.80 -10.86 30.78
N ASN A 208 7.58 -9.72 30.13
CA ASN A 208 7.14 -9.55 28.74
C ASN A 208 5.70 -9.95 28.43
N ASP A 209 4.91 -10.35 29.42
CA ASP A 209 3.49 -10.57 29.23
C ASP A 209 2.80 -9.29 28.77
N LEU A 210 1.86 -9.45 27.85
CA LEU A 210 1.12 -8.34 27.26
C LEU A 210 -0.15 -8.07 28.08
N VAL A 211 -0.25 -6.87 28.63
CA VAL A 211 -1.30 -6.46 29.58
C VAL A 211 -2.02 -5.22 29.03
N MET A 212 -3.34 -5.25 28.99
CA MET A 212 -4.15 -4.05 28.80
C MET A 212 -4.26 -3.34 30.14
N VAL A 213 -3.75 -2.12 30.23
CA VAL A 213 -3.79 -1.31 31.45
C VAL A 213 -4.83 -0.21 31.33
N LYS A 214 -5.51 0.04 32.45
CA LYS A 214 -6.50 1.10 32.60
C LYS A 214 -6.18 1.93 33.84
N ASN A 215 -6.12 3.24 33.65
CA ASN A 215 -5.88 4.16 34.75
C ASN A 215 -7.14 4.30 35.60
N VAL A 216 -7.05 3.92 36.88
CA VAL A 216 -8.17 3.96 37.85
C VAL A 216 -8.10 5.21 38.74
N GLY A 217 -7.18 6.14 38.48
CA GLY A 217 -6.98 7.36 39.27
C GLY A 217 -6.15 7.18 40.54
N GLN A 218 -5.60 5.99 40.78
CA GLN A 218 -4.60 5.74 41.82
C GLN A 218 -3.20 5.98 41.25
N ASP A 219 -2.35 6.73 41.96
CA ASP A 219 -1.04 7.16 41.42
C ASP A 219 -0.03 6.01 41.28
N SER A 220 -0.19 4.90 42.01
CA SER A 220 0.79 3.80 42.08
C SER A 220 0.36 2.49 41.40
N PHE A 221 -0.93 2.31 41.10
CA PHE A 221 -1.47 1.08 40.52
C PHE A 221 -2.44 1.35 39.36
N TRP A 222 -2.41 0.47 38.37
CA TRP A 222 -3.39 0.40 37.29
C TRP A 222 -4.18 -0.90 37.36
N GLU A 223 -5.37 -0.91 36.77
CA GLU A 223 -6.09 -2.15 36.49
C GLU A 223 -5.48 -2.77 35.23
N GLY A 224 -4.91 -3.96 35.35
CA GLY A 224 -4.29 -4.71 34.26
C GLY A 224 -5.12 -5.94 33.89
N MET A 225 -5.37 -6.14 32.60
CA MET A 225 -5.94 -7.37 32.05
C MET A 225 -4.90 -8.09 31.20
N LEU A 226 -4.55 -9.33 31.58
CA LEU A 226 -3.60 -10.15 30.82
C LEU A 226 -4.24 -10.64 29.51
N LEU A 227 -3.62 -10.36 28.35
CA LEU A 227 -4.23 -10.70 27.06
C LEU A 227 -4.27 -12.20 26.73
N SER A 228 -3.41 -13.03 27.34
CA SER A 228 -3.41 -14.48 27.11
C SER A 228 -4.59 -15.18 27.82
N SER A 229 -4.93 -14.75 29.04
CA SER A 229 -5.96 -15.40 29.87
C SER A 229 -7.24 -14.59 30.05
N GLY A 230 -7.21 -13.27 29.81
CA GLY A 230 -8.31 -12.35 30.09
C GLY A 230 -8.54 -12.08 31.57
N ARG A 231 -7.61 -12.47 32.45
CA ARG A 231 -7.71 -12.22 33.90
C ARG A 231 -7.36 -10.77 34.23
N HIS A 232 -8.05 -10.21 35.22
CA HIS A 232 -7.87 -8.86 35.72
C HIS A 232 -7.10 -8.88 37.04
N ASP A 233 -6.16 -7.95 37.20
CA ASP A 233 -5.43 -7.74 38.44
C ASP A 233 -4.92 -6.29 38.57
N LEU A 234 -4.54 -5.88 39.78
CA LEU A 234 -3.85 -4.60 39.99
C LEU A 234 -2.36 -4.75 39.68
N VAL A 235 -1.85 -3.85 38.85
CA VAL A 235 -0.46 -3.86 38.40
C VAL A 235 0.24 -2.56 38.78
N PRO A 236 1.46 -2.61 39.36
CA PRO A 236 2.21 -1.40 39.67
C PRO A 236 2.57 -0.63 38.40
N VAL A 237 2.44 0.69 38.44
CA VAL A 237 2.80 1.57 37.31
C VAL A 237 4.26 1.40 36.91
N SER A 238 5.15 1.29 37.89
CA SER A 238 6.60 1.10 37.68
C SER A 238 6.98 -0.24 37.04
N ALA A 239 6.09 -1.23 37.09
CA ALA A 239 6.32 -2.55 36.51
C ALA A 239 5.80 -2.66 35.06
N MET A 240 5.21 -1.60 34.51
CA MET A 240 4.56 -1.60 33.20
C MET A 240 5.26 -0.66 32.22
N GLN A 241 5.59 -1.18 31.05
CA GLN A 241 6.15 -0.41 29.95
C GLN A 241 5.16 -0.35 28.79
N PRO A 242 4.72 0.83 28.33
CA PRO A 242 3.90 0.94 27.13
C PRO A 242 4.57 0.28 25.93
N LEU A 243 3.77 -0.22 24.99
CA LEU A 243 4.33 -0.82 23.78
C LEU A 243 5.18 0.20 23.00
N PRO A 244 6.40 -0.17 22.58
CA PRO A 244 7.34 0.79 22.00
C PRO A 244 6.94 1.27 20.60
N TYR A 245 6.19 0.45 19.84
CA TYR A 245 5.68 0.81 18.53
C TYR A 245 4.21 1.21 18.63
N PRO A 246 3.87 2.50 18.38
CA PRO A 246 2.49 2.97 18.47
C PRO A 246 1.50 2.23 17.55
N PHE A 247 1.98 1.66 16.43
CA PHE A 247 1.21 0.76 15.56
C PHE A 247 0.56 -0.41 16.33
N TYR A 248 1.24 -0.97 17.33
CA TYR A 248 0.68 -2.07 18.12
C TYR A 248 -0.53 -1.62 18.95
N GLN A 249 -0.53 -0.39 19.47
CA GLN A 249 -1.70 0.15 20.17
C GLN A 249 -2.88 0.24 19.23
N TRP A 250 -2.67 0.80 18.03
CA TRP A 250 -3.71 0.90 17.02
C TRP A 250 -4.27 -0.49 16.70
N PHE A 251 -3.41 -1.45 16.35
CA PHE A 251 -3.85 -2.79 15.98
C PHE A 251 -4.64 -3.49 17.10
N LEU A 252 -4.13 -3.48 18.33
CA LEU A 252 -4.79 -4.15 19.47
C LEU A 252 -6.09 -3.47 19.88
N LYS A 253 -6.21 -2.15 19.69
CA LYS A 253 -7.46 -1.40 19.92
C LYS A 253 -8.49 -1.63 18.81
N THR A 254 -8.05 -1.67 17.56
CA THR A 254 -8.92 -1.90 16.40
C THR A 254 -9.42 -3.34 16.35
N TYR A 255 -8.60 -4.31 16.75
CA TYR A 255 -8.89 -5.74 16.70
C TYR A 255 -8.71 -6.41 18.07
N PRO A 256 -9.60 -6.14 19.04
CA PRO A 256 -9.51 -6.70 20.39
C PRO A 256 -9.67 -8.22 20.38
N GLY A 257 -9.00 -8.89 21.31
CA GLY A 257 -9.10 -10.34 21.47
C GLY A 257 -7.93 -10.92 22.24
N SER A 258 -8.05 -12.19 22.64
CA SER A 258 -6.96 -12.90 23.31
C SER A 258 -5.84 -13.25 22.33
N ALA A 259 -4.59 -13.22 22.81
CA ALA A 259 -3.40 -13.60 22.04
C ALA A 259 -3.08 -15.11 22.07
N GLY A 260 -3.92 -15.91 22.74
CA GLY A 260 -3.62 -17.31 23.04
C GLY A 260 -2.50 -17.45 24.08
N SER A 261 -2.11 -18.68 24.39
CA SER A 261 -0.95 -18.94 25.25
C SER A 261 0.34 -19.00 24.41
N PRO A 262 1.47 -18.43 24.87
CA PRO A 262 2.75 -18.62 24.21
C PRO A 262 3.13 -20.10 24.20
N SER A 263 3.65 -20.61 23.08
CA SER A 263 4.09 -21.99 22.98
C SER A 263 5.30 -22.23 23.91
N PRO A 264 5.31 -23.28 24.74
CA PRO A 264 6.31 -23.47 25.79
C PRO A 264 7.65 -24.07 25.27
N GLY A 265 7.83 -24.25 23.97
CA GLY A 265 8.98 -24.95 23.40
C GLY A 265 10.13 -24.01 23.01
N LYS A 266 11.35 -24.29 23.49
CA LYS A 266 12.57 -23.78 22.84
C LYS A 266 12.66 -24.40 21.45
N CYS A 267 12.71 -23.58 20.41
CA CYS A 267 12.85 -24.05 19.04
C CYS A 267 14.23 -24.71 18.85
N LEU A 268 14.26 -25.88 18.20
CA LEU A 268 15.48 -26.64 17.89
C LEU A 268 16.19 -26.13 16.62
N PHE A 269 15.63 -25.13 15.95
CA PHE A 269 16.12 -24.60 14.68
C PHE A 269 16.82 -23.25 14.90
N ASP A 270 18.00 -23.08 14.29
CA ASP A 270 18.87 -21.92 14.49
C ASP A 270 18.38 -20.63 13.79
N HIS A 271 17.44 -20.74 12.85
CA HIS A 271 16.88 -19.62 12.09
C HIS A 271 15.37 -19.53 12.29
N ALA A 272 14.84 -18.31 12.34
CA ALA A 272 13.41 -18.05 12.56
C ALA A 272 12.52 -18.52 11.41
N ILE A 273 13.03 -18.46 10.18
CA ILE A 273 12.37 -18.93 8.97
C ILE A 273 13.36 -19.65 8.05
N GLY A 274 12.95 -20.75 7.43
CA GLY A 274 13.83 -21.45 6.50
C GLY A 274 13.20 -22.63 5.76
N LYS A 275 14.03 -23.25 4.93
CA LYS A 275 13.72 -24.45 4.13
C LYS A 275 14.82 -25.50 4.31
N GLY A 276 14.56 -26.74 3.90
CA GLY A 276 15.56 -27.80 3.88
C GLY A 276 15.01 -29.14 4.35
N THR A 277 15.90 -29.97 4.89
CA THR A 277 15.54 -31.30 5.39
C THR A 277 15.83 -31.45 6.88
N CYS A 278 15.10 -32.37 7.50
CA CYS A 278 15.24 -32.74 8.89
C CYS A 278 15.18 -34.27 9.03
N VAL A 279 15.64 -34.78 10.18
CA VAL A 279 15.64 -36.22 10.47
C VAL A 279 14.76 -36.48 11.68
N ALA A 280 13.89 -37.48 11.58
CA ALA A 280 13.03 -37.92 12.67
C ALA A 280 13.85 -38.46 13.84
N VAL A 281 13.62 -37.92 15.04
CA VAL A 281 14.30 -38.40 16.27
C VAL A 281 13.47 -39.44 17.04
N VAL A 282 12.19 -39.54 16.73
CA VAL A 282 11.22 -40.46 17.33
C VAL A 282 10.39 -41.15 16.24
N ASP A 283 9.86 -42.33 16.55
CA ASP A 283 8.82 -42.96 15.73
C ASP A 283 7.49 -42.23 15.96
N ASN A 284 6.77 -41.93 14.88
CA ASN A 284 5.47 -41.26 14.95
C ASN A 284 4.40 -42.10 14.24
N SER A 285 3.53 -42.72 15.03
CA SER A 285 2.26 -43.28 14.55
C SER A 285 1.18 -42.19 14.65
N SER A 286 0.75 -41.67 13.51
CA SER A 286 -0.21 -40.57 13.33
C SER A 286 -1.48 -40.81 14.14
N LYS A 287 -1.90 -39.82 14.92
CA LYS A 287 -3.20 -39.86 15.63
C LYS A 287 -4.33 -39.32 14.76
N GLY A 288 -4.03 -38.37 13.88
CA GLY A 288 -4.94 -37.82 12.87
C GLY A 288 -4.68 -38.38 11.47
N THR A 289 -5.67 -38.27 10.58
CA THR A 289 -5.57 -38.68 9.16
C THR A 289 -4.54 -37.87 8.38
N ASP A 290 -4.29 -36.63 8.80
CA ASP A 290 -3.46 -35.66 8.08
C ASP A 290 -2.03 -35.56 8.67
N GLU A 291 -1.75 -36.30 9.74
CA GLU A 291 -0.42 -36.35 10.37
C GLU A 291 0.47 -37.36 9.65
N LEU A 292 1.74 -36.99 9.46
CA LEU A 292 2.69 -37.84 8.74
C LEU A 292 3.15 -39.00 9.63
N ASN A 293 3.06 -40.21 9.10
CA ASN A 293 3.67 -41.41 9.70
C ASN A 293 5.14 -41.50 9.27
N PHE A 294 6.03 -41.67 10.23
CA PHE A 294 7.47 -41.84 9.98
C PHE A 294 8.15 -42.59 11.12
N ASN A 295 9.27 -43.24 10.79
CA ASN A 295 10.13 -43.92 11.76
C ASN A 295 11.34 -43.07 12.11
N LYS A 296 11.91 -43.32 13.29
CA LYS A 296 13.15 -42.69 13.75
C LYS A 296 14.27 -42.94 12.75
N GLY A 297 14.99 -41.87 12.40
CA GLY A 297 16.07 -41.88 11.43
C GLY A 297 15.62 -41.65 9.99
N GLU A 298 14.31 -41.58 9.70
CA GLU A 298 13.84 -41.19 8.38
C GLU A 298 14.09 -39.71 8.11
N GLN A 299 14.42 -39.42 6.84
CA GLN A 299 14.61 -38.07 6.35
C GLN A 299 13.29 -37.48 5.88
N LEU A 300 13.01 -36.26 6.33
CA LEU A 300 11.81 -35.50 6.03
C LEU A 300 12.19 -34.18 5.36
N GLU A 301 11.59 -33.91 4.20
CA GLU A 301 11.68 -32.64 3.50
C GLU A 301 10.65 -31.66 4.06
N ILE A 302 11.04 -30.41 4.29
CA ILE A 302 10.12 -29.33 4.68
C ILE A 302 9.40 -28.84 3.42
N VAL A 303 8.07 -28.96 3.38
CA VAL A 303 7.23 -28.48 2.28
C VAL A 303 6.81 -27.03 2.58
N GLY A 304 7.17 -26.11 1.69
CA GLY A 304 6.95 -24.67 1.90
C GLY A 304 8.02 -24.07 2.79
N LEU A 305 7.64 -23.60 3.98
CA LEU A 305 8.49 -22.91 4.95
C LEU A 305 8.37 -23.56 6.34
N LEU A 306 9.40 -23.43 7.17
CA LEU A 306 9.31 -23.69 8.61
C LEU A 306 9.52 -22.39 9.37
N LEU A 307 8.58 -22.07 10.27
CA LEU A 307 8.63 -20.92 11.17
C LEU A 307 8.90 -21.40 12.59
N SER A 308 9.91 -20.83 13.26
CA SER A 308 10.31 -21.25 14.61
C SER A 308 9.22 -21.06 15.67
N GLY A 309 8.29 -20.11 15.44
CA GLY A 309 7.18 -19.81 16.34
C GLY A 309 5.98 -20.77 16.27
N LEU A 310 6.02 -21.78 15.39
CA LEU A 310 4.94 -22.75 15.21
C LEU A 310 5.32 -24.14 15.74
N GLU A 311 4.33 -24.87 16.24
CA GLU A 311 4.53 -26.24 16.76
C GLU A 311 4.57 -27.31 15.66
N TRP A 312 3.99 -26.98 14.50
CA TRP A 312 3.88 -27.87 13.36
C TRP A 312 4.51 -27.27 12.11
N PHE A 313 4.92 -28.13 11.19
CA PHE A 313 5.27 -27.79 9.82
C PHE A 313 4.71 -28.87 8.88
N VAL A 314 4.64 -28.57 7.58
CA VAL A 314 4.26 -29.56 6.58
C VAL A 314 5.52 -30.28 6.11
N GLY A 315 5.56 -31.59 6.31
CA GLY A 315 6.70 -32.43 5.94
C GLY A 315 6.34 -33.44 4.85
N ARG A 316 7.31 -33.77 4.00
CA ARG A 316 7.24 -34.89 3.06
C ARG A 316 8.28 -35.94 3.43
N CYS A 317 7.82 -37.17 3.63
CA CYS A 317 8.72 -38.29 3.89
C CYS A 317 9.42 -38.70 2.60
N VAL A 318 10.76 -38.68 2.58
CA VAL A 318 11.55 -38.95 1.36
C VAL A 318 11.40 -40.41 0.92
N SER A 319 11.25 -41.35 1.85
CA SER A 319 11.12 -42.79 1.54
C SER A 319 9.73 -43.18 1.04
N SER A 320 8.66 -42.56 1.56
CA SER A 320 7.27 -42.91 1.22
C SER A 320 6.60 -41.95 0.25
N GLY A 321 7.17 -40.76 0.02
CA GLY A 321 6.58 -39.69 -0.79
C GLY A 321 5.36 -39.00 -0.17
N LYS A 322 4.88 -39.50 0.98
CA LYS A 322 3.68 -38.96 1.64
C LYS A 322 3.97 -37.61 2.29
N THR A 323 2.99 -36.71 2.19
CA THR A 323 3.03 -35.37 2.79
C THR A 323 2.03 -35.29 3.94
N GLY A 324 2.39 -34.64 5.04
CA GLY A 324 1.56 -34.54 6.23
C GLY A 324 2.09 -33.56 7.26
N PHE A 325 1.32 -33.32 8.32
CA PHE A 325 1.76 -32.52 9.45
C PHE A 325 2.83 -33.24 10.27
N VAL A 326 3.88 -32.50 10.63
CA VAL A 326 4.99 -32.97 11.48
C VAL A 326 5.21 -31.99 12.63
N ARG A 327 5.42 -32.51 13.85
CA ARG A 327 5.75 -31.68 15.01
C ARG A 327 7.22 -31.29 14.99
N THR A 328 7.51 -30.02 15.22
CA THR A 328 8.89 -29.49 15.24
C THR A 328 9.77 -30.17 16.31
N ILE A 329 9.18 -30.57 17.44
CA ILE A 329 9.88 -31.28 18.53
C ILE A 329 10.28 -32.74 18.20
N HIS A 330 9.71 -33.33 17.15
CA HIS A 330 9.96 -34.74 16.78
C HIS A 330 11.09 -34.90 15.75
N VAL A 331 11.71 -33.80 15.35
CA VAL A 331 12.74 -33.77 14.30
C VAL A 331 13.95 -32.95 14.75
N LYS A 332 15.09 -33.21 14.12
CA LYS A 332 16.29 -32.36 14.21
C LYS A 332 16.66 -31.83 12.82
N PRO A 333 17.14 -30.58 12.70
CA PRO A 333 17.60 -30.06 11.42
C PRO A 333 18.77 -30.89 10.87
N GLU A 334 18.79 -31.13 9.57
CA GLU A 334 19.91 -31.77 8.87
C GLU A 334 20.51 -30.82 7.83
N SER A 335 19.69 -30.26 6.94
CA SER A 335 20.09 -29.27 5.93
C SER A 335 19.26 -27.99 5.99
N PHE A 336 18.83 -27.59 7.18
CA PHE A 336 18.01 -26.40 7.37
C PHE A 336 18.81 -25.12 7.09
N LYS A 337 18.30 -24.30 6.17
CA LYS A 337 18.92 -23.04 5.76
C LYS A 337 17.90 -21.90 5.83
N PRO A 338 18.35 -20.67 6.13
CA PRO A 338 17.52 -19.50 5.98
C PRO A 338 17.12 -19.30 4.52
N LEU A 339 16.15 -18.44 4.28
CA LEU A 339 15.77 -18.02 2.93
C LEU A 339 16.91 -17.28 2.22
N ASP A 340 16.86 -17.28 0.88
CA ASP A 340 17.83 -16.56 0.06
C ASP A 340 17.86 -15.06 0.37
N THR A 341 18.97 -14.41 0.04
CA THR A 341 19.31 -13.03 0.46
C THR A 341 18.37 -11.95 -0.04
N HIS A 342 17.37 -12.26 -0.85
CA HIS A 342 16.40 -11.29 -1.39
C HIS A 342 14.96 -11.64 -1.06
N LEU A 343 14.75 -12.64 -0.19
CA LEU A 343 13.44 -13.21 0.12
C LEU A 343 12.91 -12.80 1.50
N VAL A 344 13.77 -12.48 2.49
CA VAL A 344 13.44 -12.03 3.87
C VAL A 344 12.42 -12.93 4.63
N PHE A 345 11.16 -12.94 4.20
CA PHE A 345 10.02 -13.70 4.74
C PHE A 345 9.07 -14.25 3.65
N LEU A 346 9.39 -14.06 2.37
CA LEU A 346 8.62 -14.46 1.18
C LEU A 346 9.25 -15.66 0.49
N THR A 347 8.46 -16.38 -0.31
CA THR A 347 9.02 -17.26 -1.34
C THR A 347 9.21 -16.53 -2.67
N GLU A 348 9.95 -17.14 -3.61
CA GLU A 348 10.14 -16.57 -4.96
C GLU A 348 8.80 -16.33 -5.65
N GLU A 349 7.87 -17.28 -5.52
CA GLU A 349 6.56 -17.20 -6.11
C GLU A 349 5.77 -16.01 -5.57
N GLU A 350 5.88 -15.75 -4.27
CA GLU A 350 5.19 -14.65 -3.59
C GLU A 350 5.81 -13.30 -3.91
N LYS A 351 7.14 -13.26 -4.06
CA LYS A 351 7.83 -12.07 -4.54
C LYS A 351 7.39 -11.71 -5.96
N ALA A 352 7.19 -12.70 -6.83
CA ALA A 352 6.61 -12.49 -8.16
C ALA A 352 5.15 -11.98 -8.07
N LEU A 353 4.34 -12.54 -7.17
CA LEU A 353 2.97 -12.09 -6.93
C LEU A 353 2.87 -10.63 -6.49
N LEU A 354 3.83 -10.11 -5.72
CA LEU A 354 3.88 -8.68 -5.37
C LEU A 354 3.95 -7.76 -6.59
N THR A 355 4.52 -8.24 -7.70
CA THR A 355 4.57 -7.49 -8.95
C THR A 355 3.22 -7.48 -9.67
N MET A 356 2.43 -8.55 -9.50
CA MET A 356 1.10 -8.73 -10.12
C MET A 356 -0.05 -8.13 -9.30
N LEU A 357 0.12 -7.99 -7.98
CA LEU A 357 -0.85 -7.35 -7.07
C LEU A 357 -0.89 -5.82 -7.22
N ASP A 358 -0.27 -5.30 -8.27
CA ASP A 358 -0.19 -3.88 -8.55
C ASP A 358 -1.58 -3.35 -8.95
N PRO A 359 -2.16 -2.40 -8.20
CA PRO A 359 -3.45 -1.82 -8.54
C PRO A 359 -3.41 -0.92 -9.80
N SER A 360 -2.24 -0.70 -10.41
CA SER A 360 -2.14 0.07 -11.66
C SER A 360 -2.72 -0.72 -12.84
N SER A 361 -3.75 -0.17 -13.50
CA SER A 361 -4.18 -0.67 -14.80
C SER A 361 -3.08 -0.50 -15.84
N GLU A 362 -2.89 -1.51 -16.70
CA GLU A 362 -2.01 -1.42 -17.87
C GLU A 362 -2.60 -0.38 -18.85
N GLN A 363 -2.27 0.89 -18.63
CA GLN A 363 -2.57 1.93 -19.61
C GLN A 363 -1.52 1.93 -20.71
N CYS A 364 -1.97 2.11 -21.95
CA CYS A 364 -1.09 2.31 -23.10
C CYS A 364 -0.35 3.64 -22.95
N TYR A 365 0.95 3.55 -22.67
CA TYR A 365 1.84 4.68 -22.38
C TYR A 365 2.26 5.46 -23.62
N ASP A 366 1.92 4.99 -24.82
CA ASP A 366 2.07 5.75 -26.05
C ASP A 366 1.30 7.07 -25.98
N THR A 367 0.14 7.07 -25.32
CA THR A 367 -0.64 8.29 -25.12
C THR A 367 0.06 9.30 -24.22
N LEU A 368 0.67 8.85 -23.12
CA LEU A 368 1.46 9.67 -22.21
C LEU A 368 2.69 10.24 -22.91
N LEU A 369 3.49 9.39 -23.57
CA LEU A 369 4.70 9.82 -24.28
C LEU A 369 4.35 10.81 -25.39
N ASN A 370 3.31 10.54 -26.19
CA ASN A 370 2.85 11.46 -27.22
C ASN A 370 2.37 12.80 -26.65
N ASN A 371 1.81 12.81 -25.43
CA ASN A 371 1.44 14.06 -24.77
C ASN A 371 2.66 14.83 -24.27
N LEU A 372 3.66 14.14 -23.70
CA LEU A 372 4.87 14.76 -23.17
C LEU A 372 5.84 15.25 -24.27
N SER A 373 5.86 14.60 -25.43
CA SER A 373 6.74 14.93 -26.56
C SER A 373 6.16 15.99 -27.51
N LYS A 374 4.91 16.43 -27.31
CA LYS A 374 4.30 17.50 -28.11
C LYS A 374 5.09 18.80 -27.91
N THR A 375 5.64 19.32 -28.99
CA THR A 375 6.27 20.65 -29.04
C THR A 375 5.30 21.66 -29.65
N ASP A 376 5.35 22.92 -29.25
CA ASP A 376 4.55 24.01 -29.86
C ASP A 376 4.73 24.12 -31.39
N ILE A 377 5.87 23.65 -31.92
CA ILE A 377 6.10 23.55 -33.35
C ILE A 377 5.04 22.68 -34.06
N ASN A 378 4.52 21.64 -33.39
CA ASN A 378 3.50 20.74 -33.93
C ASN A 378 2.09 21.36 -33.93
N THR A 379 1.85 22.42 -33.15
CA THR A 379 0.53 23.06 -32.97
C THR A 379 0.45 24.46 -33.60
N VAL A 380 1.54 25.24 -33.56
CA VAL A 380 1.61 26.64 -34.01
C VAL A 380 1.88 26.75 -35.51
N TYR A 381 2.64 25.83 -36.11
CA TYR A 381 3.03 25.88 -37.53
C TYR A 381 2.23 24.90 -38.40
N ARG A 382 0.93 24.75 -38.13
CA ARG A 382 -0.03 24.14 -39.07
C ARG A 382 -0.93 25.25 -39.64
N LEU A 383 -0.37 26.09 -40.50
CA LEU A 383 -1.09 27.19 -41.14
C LEU A 383 -2.17 26.74 -42.15
N ASP A 384 -2.20 25.44 -42.50
CA ASP A 384 -3.11 24.90 -43.53
C ASP A 384 -4.61 24.88 -43.16
N LYS A 385 -4.99 25.29 -41.95
CA LYS A 385 -6.41 25.33 -41.51
C LYS A 385 -6.89 26.67 -40.93
N LEU A 386 -6.12 27.75 -41.04
CA LEU A 386 -6.61 29.09 -40.71
C LEU A 386 -7.30 29.71 -41.92
N VAL A 387 -8.62 29.53 -41.98
CA VAL A 387 -9.50 30.47 -42.68
C VAL A 387 -9.23 31.87 -42.12
N LYS A 388 -8.70 32.75 -42.97
CA LYS A 388 -8.55 34.20 -42.82
C LYS A 388 -9.07 34.77 -41.48
N PHE A 389 -8.19 34.91 -40.50
CA PHE A 389 -8.37 35.92 -39.46
C PHE A 389 -7.46 37.09 -39.79
N GLU A 390 -8.08 38.24 -40.05
CA GLU A 390 -7.40 39.52 -40.18
C GLU A 390 -6.74 39.89 -38.85
N PHE A 391 -5.43 40.20 -38.90
CA PHE A 391 -4.70 40.74 -37.76
C PHE A 391 -5.23 42.15 -37.42
N PRO A 392 -5.54 42.46 -36.14
CA PRO A 392 -5.66 43.85 -35.72
C PRO A 392 -4.27 44.44 -35.50
N ASP A 393 -3.93 45.45 -36.29
CA ASP A 393 -2.70 46.23 -36.18
C ASP A 393 -2.50 46.80 -34.76
N LEU A 394 -1.39 46.41 -34.12
CA LEU A 394 -0.87 47.04 -32.91
C LEU A 394 -0.09 48.32 -33.27
N LYS A 395 -0.76 49.48 -33.20
CA LYS A 395 -0.10 50.79 -33.04
C LYS A 395 -0.73 51.60 -31.90
N ASN A 396 -0.11 51.44 -30.73
CA ASN A 396 0.20 52.42 -29.69
C ASN A 396 -0.82 53.50 -29.22
N LYS A 397 -1.04 53.41 -27.89
CA LYS A 397 -1.02 54.47 -26.84
C LYS A 397 -2.31 55.20 -26.40
N SER A 398 -2.75 54.78 -25.21
CA SER A 398 -2.78 55.53 -23.93
C SER A 398 -4.01 56.36 -23.50
N GLN A 399 -4.32 56.21 -22.20
CA GLN A 399 -5.18 57.01 -21.30
C GLN A 399 -6.68 56.76 -21.40
N LEU A 400 -7.54 56.81 -20.36
CA LEU A 400 -7.56 56.75 -18.88
C LEU A 400 -9.06 56.99 -18.56
N GLU A 401 -9.63 56.40 -17.50
CA GLU A 401 -10.96 56.74 -16.90
C GLU A 401 -12.22 56.45 -17.78
N GLU A 402 -13.44 56.14 -17.32
CA GLU A 402 -14.09 55.79 -16.05
C GLU A 402 -15.50 55.25 -16.41
N MET A 403 -16.06 54.38 -15.56
CA MET A 403 -17.49 54.16 -15.27
C MET A 403 -18.55 53.73 -16.34
N SER A 404 -19.16 52.59 -16.00
CA SER A 404 -20.62 52.35 -15.82
C SER A 404 -21.53 51.89 -16.98
N LEU A 405 -22.07 50.68 -16.76
CA LEU A 405 -23.46 50.19 -16.76
C LEU A 405 -24.32 50.13 -18.05
N ASP A 406 -24.95 48.95 -18.16
CA ASP A 406 -26.27 48.60 -18.70
C ASP A 406 -26.48 48.23 -20.19
N GLY A 407 -27.09 47.05 -20.39
CA GLY A 407 -28.35 46.96 -21.13
C GLY A 407 -28.37 46.24 -22.50
N PHE A 408 -28.69 44.94 -22.46
CA PHE A 408 -29.80 44.30 -23.19
C PHE A 408 -29.88 44.22 -24.75
N THR A 409 -30.12 42.96 -25.18
CA THR A 409 -30.99 42.43 -26.27
C THR A 409 -30.55 42.38 -27.75
N GLU A 410 -30.50 41.13 -28.23
CA GLU A 410 -31.07 40.55 -29.48
C GLU A 410 -31.12 41.38 -30.79
N SER A 411 -30.54 40.83 -31.86
CA SER A 411 -31.34 40.22 -32.95
C SER A 411 -30.47 39.69 -34.10
N SER A 412 -30.95 38.57 -34.65
CA SER A 412 -30.50 37.88 -35.85
C SER A 412 -30.45 38.77 -37.10
N MET A 413 -29.65 38.41 -38.11
CA MET A 413 -30.15 38.13 -39.46
C MET A 413 -29.11 37.39 -40.31
N LEU A 414 -29.65 36.49 -41.14
CA LEU A 414 -29.03 35.50 -41.99
C LEU A 414 -29.23 35.92 -43.46
N GLU A 415 -28.21 35.80 -44.30
CA GLU A 415 -28.32 35.71 -45.77
C GLU A 415 -27.34 34.65 -46.25
N ARG A 416 -27.51 33.90 -47.33
CA ARG A 416 -28.62 33.40 -48.16
C ARG A 416 -27.91 32.50 -49.20
N CYS A 417 -28.51 31.36 -49.56
CA CYS A 417 -28.70 30.86 -50.95
C CYS A 417 -29.01 29.35 -50.92
N GLU A 418 -30.27 28.97 -51.13
CA GLU A 418 -30.83 28.40 -52.39
C GLU A 418 -30.73 26.85 -52.40
N THR A 419 -31.79 26.13 -51.95
CA THR A 419 -32.86 25.44 -52.74
C THR A 419 -32.29 24.35 -53.68
N VAL A 420 -32.74 23.09 -53.72
CA VAL A 420 -34.03 22.47 -54.14
C VAL A 420 -33.92 20.95 -53.77
N PRO A 421 -34.95 20.06 -53.77
CA PRO A 421 -36.06 19.90 -52.81
C PRO A 421 -36.38 18.42 -52.40
N THR A 422 -37.31 18.25 -51.42
CA THR A 422 -38.30 17.14 -51.21
C THR A 422 -37.82 15.67 -51.18
N GLU A 423 -38.22 14.82 -50.23
CA GLU A 423 -39.62 14.52 -49.86
C GLU A 423 -39.69 13.58 -48.62
N HIS A 424 -40.75 13.75 -47.81
CA HIS A 424 -41.30 12.82 -46.80
C HIS A 424 -40.69 12.74 -45.38
N SER A 425 -41.31 13.48 -44.45
CA SER A 425 -41.64 13.02 -43.08
C SER A 425 -42.99 12.27 -43.12
N PRO A 426 -43.38 11.43 -42.14
CA PRO A 426 -43.64 11.83 -40.75
C PRO A 426 -43.13 10.74 -39.75
N GLU A 427 -43.22 10.77 -38.43
CA GLU A 427 -44.11 11.44 -37.48
C GLU A 427 -43.48 11.26 -36.07
N GLN A 428 -43.62 12.26 -35.22
CA GLN A 428 -43.22 12.25 -33.81
C GLN A 428 -44.18 11.41 -32.97
N THR A 429 -43.66 10.70 -31.97
CA THR A 429 -44.40 10.47 -30.71
C THR A 429 -43.51 10.75 -29.52
N ASP A 430 -44.01 11.63 -28.66
CA ASP A 430 -43.48 12.02 -27.37
C ASP A 430 -43.42 10.83 -26.39
N SER A 431 -42.33 10.72 -25.63
CA SER A 431 -42.44 10.36 -24.21
C SER A 431 -41.23 10.81 -23.40
N LYS A 432 -41.53 11.55 -22.33
CA LYS A 432 -40.63 11.94 -21.25
C LYS A 432 -40.06 10.69 -20.56
N SER A 433 -38.76 10.64 -20.31
CA SER A 433 -38.20 9.78 -19.27
C SER A 433 -37.05 10.46 -18.53
N GLN A 434 -37.07 10.24 -17.22
CA GLN A 434 -36.15 10.73 -16.21
C GLN A 434 -34.76 10.11 -16.44
N CYS A 435 -33.72 10.94 -16.43
CA CYS A 435 -32.33 10.48 -16.49
C CYS A 435 -31.89 10.04 -15.09
N SER A 436 -31.66 8.74 -14.89
CA SER A 436 -30.85 8.21 -13.79
C SER A 436 -29.51 7.75 -14.36
N ASN A 437 -28.42 8.26 -13.79
CA ASN A 437 -27.05 7.85 -14.09
C ASN A 437 -26.90 6.32 -14.01
N LYS A 438 -26.48 5.71 -15.12
CA LYS A 438 -25.81 4.41 -15.14
C LYS A 438 -24.49 4.59 -15.85
N ASP A 439 -23.44 4.14 -15.18
CA ASP A 439 -22.07 4.06 -15.65
C ASP A 439 -22.00 3.32 -16.99
N ILE A 440 -21.56 4.01 -18.03
CA ILE A 440 -21.19 3.42 -19.30
C ILE A 440 -19.68 3.19 -19.24
N THR A 441 -19.28 1.96 -18.93
CA THR A 441 -17.93 1.47 -19.17
C THR A 441 -17.72 1.39 -20.68
N CYS A 442 -16.85 2.25 -21.21
CA CYS A 442 -16.44 2.24 -22.60
C CYS A 442 -15.56 1.01 -22.84
N LEU A 443 -16.13 -0.04 -23.43
CA LEU A 443 -15.40 -1.19 -23.94
C LEU A 443 -14.53 -0.73 -25.11
N THR A 444 -13.22 -0.63 -24.89
CA THR A 444 -12.22 -0.41 -25.93
C THR A 444 -11.72 -1.79 -26.37
N PHE A 445 -12.05 -2.19 -27.59
CA PHE A 445 -11.48 -3.38 -28.23
C PHE A 445 -10.04 -3.07 -28.66
N SER A 446 -9.07 -3.86 -28.20
CA SER A 446 -7.69 -3.83 -28.69
C SER A 446 -7.56 -4.75 -29.90
N SER A 447 -6.76 -4.33 -30.90
CA SER A 447 -6.47 -5.14 -32.10
C SER A 447 -5.65 -6.41 -31.82
N GLU A 448 -5.25 -6.64 -30.57
CA GLU A 448 -4.61 -7.88 -30.10
C GLU A 448 -5.62 -8.98 -29.73
N ASP A 449 -6.90 -8.66 -29.59
CA ASP A 449 -7.96 -9.65 -29.31
C ASP A 449 -8.28 -10.54 -30.52
N THR A 450 -7.87 -10.16 -31.73
CA THR A 450 -8.14 -10.92 -32.96
C THR A 450 -7.15 -12.07 -33.20
N PHE A 451 -6.01 -12.11 -32.51
CA PHE A 451 -4.98 -13.15 -32.71
C PHE A 451 -4.82 -14.12 -31.52
N LYS A 452 -5.69 -14.03 -30.52
CA LYS A 452 -5.85 -15.03 -29.45
C LYS A 452 -6.90 -16.11 -29.77
N GLU A 453 -7.37 -16.21 -31.01
CA GLU A 453 -8.34 -17.22 -31.45
C GLU A 453 -7.70 -18.55 -31.91
N MET A 454 -6.42 -18.83 -31.59
CA MET A 454 -5.74 -20.04 -32.06
C MET A 454 -4.91 -20.81 -31.03
N ASP A 455 -5.06 -20.52 -29.74
CA ASP A 455 -4.81 -21.51 -28.70
C ASP A 455 -6.18 -22.00 -28.24
N GLU A 456 -6.47 -23.30 -28.38
CA GLU A 456 -7.65 -23.94 -27.82
C GLU A 456 -7.64 -23.73 -26.30
N LEU A 457 -8.24 -22.64 -25.83
CA LEU A 457 -8.56 -22.45 -24.42
C LEU A 457 -9.54 -23.57 -24.06
N GLU A 458 -9.09 -24.59 -23.34
CA GLU A 458 -9.97 -25.57 -22.70
C GLU A 458 -11.06 -24.78 -21.96
N GLU A 459 -12.30 -24.84 -22.44
CA GLU A 459 -13.42 -24.17 -21.78
C GLU A 459 -13.53 -24.73 -20.36
N ASP A 460 -13.59 -23.83 -19.36
CA ASP A 460 -13.85 -24.23 -17.99
C ASP A 460 -15.12 -25.10 -17.92
N PRO A 461 -15.13 -26.17 -17.10
CA PRO A 461 -16.25 -27.08 -17.03
C PRO A 461 -17.50 -26.38 -16.50
N LYS A 462 -18.59 -26.45 -17.28
CA LYS A 462 -19.88 -25.82 -17.00
C LYS A 462 -20.94 -26.89 -16.68
N PHE A 463 -21.65 -26.72 -15.57
CA PHE A 463 -22.71 -27.62 -15.10
C PHE A 463 -24.04 -26.89 -15.01
N PHE A 464 -25.06 -27.42 -15.70
CA PHE A 464 -26.42 -26.92 -15.63
C PHE A 464 -27.10 -27.41 -14.35
N VAL A 465 -27.64 -26.49 -13.57
CA VAL A 465 -28.47 -26.79 -12.39
C VAL A 465 -29.88 -27.10 -12.87
N ASP A 466 -30.14 -28.38 -13.17
CA ASP A 466 -31.49 -28.81 -13.53
C ASP A 466 -32.37 -28.88 -12.28
N LEU A 467 -33.32 -27.95 -12.19
CA LEU A 467 -34.27 -27.90 -11.10
C LEU A 467 -35.44 -28.84 -11.29
N ASN A 468 -35.65 -29.47 -12.46
CA ASN A 468 -36.82 -30.30 -12.78
C ASN A 468 -36.76 -31.75 -12.27
N THR A 469 -35.70 -32.12 -11.56
CA THR A 469 -35.42 -33.49 -11.12
C THR A 469 -36.09 -33.83 -9.80
N TRP A 470 -37.32 -33.35 -9.59
CA TRP A 470 -38.06 -33.43 -8.31
C TRP A 470 -38.44 -34.87 -7.92
N ASP A 471 -38.54 -35.77 -8.90
CA ASP A 471 -39.25 -37.06 -8.77
C ASP A 471 -38.50 -38.28 -9.35
N THR A 472 -37.28 -38.12 -9.86
CA THR A 472 -36.53 -39.23 -10.44
C THR A 472 -35.39 -39.69 -9.53
N GLU A 473 -35.32 -41.00 -9.28
CA GLU A 473 -34.17 -41.69 -8.69
C GLU A 473 -32.96 -41.72 -9.66
N ASP A 474 -32.89 -40.80 -10.62
CA ASP A 474 -31.94 -40.80 -11.71
C ASP A 474 -30.57 -40.30 -11.23
N SER A 475 -29.69 -41.26 -10.96
CA SER A 475 -28.27 -41.05 -10.65
C SER A 475 -27.53 -40.23 -11.72
N ASP A 476 -28.03 -40.28 -12.96
CA ASP A 476 -27.38 -39.74 -14.15
C ASP A 476 -27.28 -38.20 -14.14
N VAL A 477 -28.17 -37.51 -13.41
CA VAL A 477 -28.18 -36.04 -13.32
C VAL A 477 -26.94 -35.51 -12.60
N PHE A 478 -26.50 -36.21 -11.54
CA PHE A 478 -25.37 -35.79 -10.72
C PHE A 478 -24.06 -36.44 -11.14
N GLU A 479 -24.08 -37.49 -11.96
CA GLU A 479 -22.88 -38.20 -12.39
C GLU A 479 -21.78 -37.28 -13.00
N PRO A 480 -22.10 -36.29 -13.86
CA PRO A 480 -21.08 -35.41 -14.42
C PRO A 480 -20.38 -34.55 -13.37
N ILE A 481 -21.14 -33.90 -12.47
CA ILE A 481 -20.58 -33.04 -11.42
C ILE A 481 -19.84 -33.88 -10.36
N LEU A 482 -20.37 -35.05 -10.01
CA LEU A 482 -19.74 -35.94 -9.04
C LEU A 482 -18.43 -36.50 -9.57
N THR A 483 -18.38 -36.92 -10.84
CA THR A 483 -17.15 -37.39 -11.47
C THR A 483 -16.12 -36.28 -11.49
N PHE A 484 -16.50 -35.08 -11.96
CA PHE A 484 -15.62 -33.92 -11.97
C PHE A 484 -15.07 -33.58 -10.58
N LEU A 485 -15.88 -33.63 -9.53
CA LEU A 485 -15.44 -33.30 -8.17
C LEU A 485 -14.72 -34.46 -7.44
N ASN A 486 -14.71 -35.68 -7.99
CA ASN A 486 -14.14 -36.85 -7.33
C ASN A 486 -12.67 -37.14 -7.69
N GLU A 487 -12.00 -36.24 -8.43
CA GLU A 487 -10.55 -36.36 -8.68
C GLU A 487 -9.77 -36.38 -7.36
N ASP A 488 -8.79 -37.26 -7.25
CA ASP A 488 -8.10 -37.53 -6.00
C ASP A 488 -6.98 -36.53 -5.66
N HIS A 489 -6.78 -35.52 -6.50
CA HIS A 489 -5.81 -34.45 -6.37
C HIS A 489 -6.39 -33.11 -6.84
N TYR A 490 -5.66 -32.03 -6.60
CA TYR A 490 -6.02 -30.71 -7.12
C TYR A 490 -5.84 -30.63 -8.63
N VAL A 491 -6.83 -30.09 -9.34
CA VAL A 491 -6.79 -29.75 -10.77
C VAL A 491 -7.04 -28.24 -10.93
N SER A 492 -6.41 -27.61 -11.92
CA SER A 492 -6.47 -26.16 -12.18
C SER A 492 -7.90 -25.60 -12.23
N HIS A 493 -8.84 -26.34 -12.84
CA HIS A 493 -10.26 -25.94 -12.93
C HIS A 493 -10.95 -25.76 -11.56
N TYR A 494 -10.41 -26.31 -10.47
CA TYR A 494 -10.94 -26.09 -9.12
C TYR A 494 -10.59 -24.71 -8.55
N GLN A 495 -9.73 -23.93 -9.18
CA GLN A 495 -9.38 -22.58 -8.71
C GLN A 495 -10.64 -21.72 -8.50
N SER A 496 -11.60 -21.76 -9.43
CA SER A 496 -12.87 -21.03 -9.35
C SER A 496 -13.80 -21.53 -8.23
N LEU A 497 -13.63 -22.78 -7.77
CA LEU A 497 -14.37 -23.34 -6.65
C LEU A 497 -13.86 -22.83 -5.31
N TYR A 498 -12.59 -22.42 -5.24
CA TYR A 498 -11.90 -22.10 -3.99
C TYR A 498 -11.67 -20.60 -3.81
N ASP A 499 -11.68 -19.83 -4.89
CA ASP A 499 -11.32 -18.41 -4.91
C ASP A 499 -12.24 -17.51 -4.07
N ILE A 500 -11.69 -16.41 -3.56
CA ILE A 500 -12.42 -15.47 -2.70
C ILE A 500 -13.63 -14.81 -3.38
N SER A 501 -13.63 -14.72 -4.70
CA SER A 501 -14.66 -14.05 -5.50
C SER A 501 -15.90 -14.90 -5.74
N PHE A 502 -15.90 -16.17 -5.31
CA PHE A 502 -16.98 -17.13 -5.60
C PHE A 502 -17.20 -17.27 -7.12
N SER A 503 -16.12 -17.34 -7.90
CA SER A 503 -16.20 -17.32 -9.37
C SER A 503 -17.05 -18.46 -9.91
N PHE A 504 -17.08 -19.62 -9.22
CA PHE A 504 -17.94 -20.76 -9.55
C PHE A 504 -19.42 -20.42 -9.74
N LEU A 505 -19.93 -19.36 -9.10
CA LEU A 505 -21.31 -18.91 -9.26
C LEU A 505 -21.62 -18.42 -10.68
N ASN A 506 -20.58 -17.96 -11.41
CA ASN A 506 -20.71 -17.42 -12.76
C ASN A 506 -20.01 -18.29 -13.81
N SER A 507 -18.93 -19.00 -13.45
CA SER A 507 -18.11 -19.76 -14.38
C SER A 507 -18.48 -21.24 -14.45
N THR A 508 -18.85 -21.85 -13.33
CA THR A 508 -18.95 -23.32 -13.20
C THR A 508 -20.39 -23.80 -13.16
N PHE A 509 -21.29 -23.09 -12.46
CA PHE A 509 -22.70 -23.44 -12.38
C PHE A 509 -23.54 -22.41 -13.14
N TYR A 510 -24.53 -22.88 -13.89
CA TYR A 510 -25.49 -22.02 -14.60
C TYR A 510 -26.89 -22.63 -14.57
N GLY A 511 -27.91 -21.85 -14.93
CA GLY A 511 -29.30 -22.32 -14.96
C GLY A 511 -30.10 -22.11 -13.67
N PHE A 512 -29.52 -21.48 -12.65
CA PHE A 512 -30.22 -21.05 -11.44
C PHE A 512 -30.46 -19.53 -11.46
N SER A 513 -31.58 -19.10 -10.87
CA SER A 513 -31.95 -17.68 -10.69
C SER A 513 -31.55 -17.17 -9.31
N GLU A 514 -31.62 -18.03 -8.28
CA GLU A 514 -31.26 -17.69 -6.91
C GLU A 514 -30.20 -18.63 -6.35
N GLU A 515 -29.27 -18.12 -5.53
CA GLU A 515 -28.26 -18.96 -4.87
C GLU A 515 -28.87 -20.08 -3.99
N GLY A 516 -30.14 -19.95 -3.57
CA GLY A 516 -30.85 -20.99 -2.83
C GLY A 516 -31.07 -22.26 -3.65
N GLU A 517 -31.31 -22.12 -4.95
CA GLU A 517 -31.49 -23.22 -5.89
C GLU A 517 -30.20 -24.03 -6.05
N LEU A 518 -29.06 -23.34 -6.15
CA LEU A 518 -27.74 -23.99 -6.17
C LEU A 518 -27.44 -24.72 -4.86
N VAL A 519 -27.78 -24.13 -3.70
CA VAL A 519 -27.61 -24.80 -2.41
C VAL A 519 -28.41 -26.10 -2.38
N TRP A 520 -29.68 -26.07 -2.81
CA TRP A 520 -30.52 -27.26 -2.88
C TRP A 520 -29.95 -28.33 -3.82
N TYR A 521 -29.47 -27.94 -5.01
CA TYR A 521 -28.83 -28.86 -5.96
C TYR A 521 -27.59 -29.53 -5.35
N LEU A 522 -26.72 -28.76 -4.69
CA LEU A 522 -25.54 -29.28 -4.01
C LEU A 522 -25.87 -30.17 -2.80
N GLU A 523 -26.95 -29.88 -2.07
CA GLU A 523 -27.43 -30.74 -0.97
C GLU A 523 -27.87 -32.12 -1.48
N ASN A 524 -28.54 -32.19 -2.63
CA ASN A 524 -28.89 -33.46 -3.27
C ASN A 524 -27.65 -34.18 -3.81
N ALA A 525 -26.74 -33.47 -4.49
CA ALA A 525 -25.48 -34.02 -4.97
C ALA A 525 -24.64 -34.62 -3.83
N ARG A 526 -24.62 -33.95 -2.66
CA ARG A 526 -23.95 -34.44 -1.44
C ARG A 526 -24.50 -35.79 -0.97
N GLU A 527 -25.81 -35.98 -0.96
CA GLU A 527 -26.43 -37.25 -0.55
C GLU A 527 -26.13 -38.39 -1.55
N TRP A 528 -26.06 -38.08 -2.85
CA TRP A 528 -25.61 -39.04 -3.86
C TRP A 528 -24.13 -39.39 -3.72
N ALA A 529 -23.25 -38.40 -3.50
CA ALA A 529 -21.83 -38.64 -3.26
C ALA A 529 -21.61 -39.60 -2.07
N LYS A 530 -22.39 -39.45 -1.00
CA LYS A 530 -22.38 -40.36 0.16
C LYS A 530 -22.81 -41.78 -0.20
N LYS A 531 -23.94 -41.93 -0.91
CA LYS A 531 -24.44 -43.24 -1.35
C LYS A 531 -23.43 -43.96 -2.23
N SER A 532 -22.79 -43.22 -3.13
CA SER A 532 -21.80 -43.73 -4.09
C SER A 532 -20.38 -43.85 -3.53
N ARG A 533 -20.14 -43.47 -2.26
CA ARG A 533 -18.82 -43.48 -1.60
C ARG A 533 -17.74 -42.67 -2.35
N MET A 534 -18.16 -41.60 -3.02
CA MET A 534 -17.28 -40.66 -3.72
C MET A 534 -16.75 -39.63 -2.71
N ASN A 535 -15.70 -40.01 -1.98
CA ASN A 535 -15.18 -39.23 -0.85
C ASN A 535 -14.70 -37.82 -1.26
N TRP A 536 -13.98 -37.72 -2.38
CA TRP A 536 -13.46 -36.43 -2.84
C TRP A 536 -14.57 -35.48 -3.28
N ALA A 537 -15.57 -36.00 -4.02
CA ALA A 537 -16.75 -35.21 -4.37
C ALA A 537 -17.53 -34.78 -3.13
N LEU A 538 -17.74 -35.69 -2.17
CA LEU A 538 -18.40 -35.38 -0.91
C LEU A 538 -17.68 -34.24 -0.16
N SER A 539 -16.36 -34.33 -0.04
CA SER A 539 -15.55 -33.33 0.66
C SER A 539 -15.66 -31.96 -0.01
N ARG A 540 -15.52 -31.88 -1.35
CA ARG A 540 -15.62 -30.64 -2.12
C ARG A 540 -17.03 -30.03 -2.11
N ILE A 541 -18.08 -30.85 -2.21
CA ILE A 541 -19.47 -30.36 -2.12
C ILE A 541 -19.76 -29.81 -0.73
N CYS A 542 -19.35 -30.51 0.33
CA CYS A 542 -19.50 -30.01 1.70
C CYS A 542 -18.75 -28.68 1.88
N PHE A 543 -17.55 -28.56 1.33
CA PHE A 543 -16.83 -27.29 1.34
C PHE A 543 -17.61 -26.17 0.64
N LEU A 544 -18.12 -26.38 -0.58
CA LEU A 544 -18.93 -25.39 -1.31
C LEU A 544 -20.20 -24.97 -0.55
N LEU A 545 -20.94 -25.93 0.02
CA LEU A 545 -22.10 -25.67 0.87
C LEU A 545 -21.72 -24.85 2.11
N GLY A 546 -20.61 -25.19 2.74
CA GLY A 546 -20.05 -24.44 3.87
C GLY A 546 -19.72 -23.00 3.50
N ARG A 547 -19.10 -22.78 2.34
CA ARG A 547 -18.80 -21.44 1.81
C ARG A 547 -20.05 -20.62 1.57
N LEU A 548 -21.06 -21.18 0.90
CA LEU A 548 -22.35 -20.50 0.63
C LEU A 548 -23.08 -20.15 1.94
N CYS A 549 -23.02 -21.03 2.94
CA CYS A 549 -23.56 -20.76 4.27
C CYS A 549 -22.80 -19.62 4.97
N ALA A 550 -21.46 -19.63 4.93
CA ALA A 550 -20.62 -18.60 5.53
C ALA A 550 -20.82 -17.24 4.85
N LYS A 551 -20.99 -17.20 3.52
CA LYS A 551 -21.35 -16.00 2.75
C LYS A 551 -22.65 -15.37 3.27
N LYS A 552 -23.64 -16.20 3.61
CA LYS A 552 -24.92 -15.80 4.22
C LYS A 552 -24.85 -15.64 5.76
N VAL A 553 -23.65 -15.64 6.35
CA VAL A 553 -23.42 -15.48 7.80
C VAL A 553 -24.06 -16.61 8.65
N LYS A 554 -24.42 -17.74 8.03
CA LYS A 554 -24.99 -18.93 8.71
C LYS A 554 -23.87 -19.82 9.26
N PHE A 555 -23.10 -19.30 10.22
CA PHE A 555 -21.88 -19.95 10.72
C PHE A 555 -22.10 -21.33 11.35
N SER A 556 -23.23 -21.56 12.02
CA SER A 556 -23.53 -22.88 12.60
C SER A 556 -23.71 -23.95 11.54
N GLN A 557 -24.36 -23.61 10.42
CA GLN A 557 -24.54 -24.52 9.29
C GLN A 557 -23.23 -24.70 8.53
N ALA A 558 -22.49 -23.60 8.29
CA ALA A 558 -21.19 -23.66 7.64
C ALA A 558 -20.20 -24.56 8.40
N ARG A 559 -20.17 -24.46 9.73
CA ARG A 559 -19.37 -25.33 10.60
C ARG A 559 -19.67 -26.80 10.37
N VAL A 560 -20.96 -27.19 10.33
CA VAL A 560 -21.35 -28.59 10.15
C VAL A 560 -20.82 -29.13 8.83
N TYR A 561 -20.97 -28.35 7.74
CA TYR A 561 -20.48 -28.76 6.43
C TYR A 561 -18.94 -28.83 6.37
N PHE A 562 -18.22 -27.89 6.98
CA PHE A 562 -16.76 -27.96 7.03
C PHE A 562 -16.23 -29.10 7.91
N GLU A 563 -16.86 -29.36 9.07
CA GLU A 563 -16.52 -30.50 9.93
C GLU A 563 -16.77 -31.84 9.22
N GLU A 564 -17.86 -31.94 8.45
CA GLU A 564 -18.14 -33.11 7.64
C GLU A 564 -17.11 -33.30 6.53
N SER A 565 -16.76 -32.23 5.81
CA SER A 565 -15.76 -32.24 4.75
C SER A 565 -14.39 -32.72 5.26
N LEU A 566 -13.95 -32.24 6.43
CA LEU A 566 -12.70 -32.64 7.07
C LEU A 566 -12.77 -34.06 7.67
N GLY A 567 -13.97 -34.54 8.01
CA GLY A 567 -14.18 -35.90 8.52
C GLY A 567 -14.18 -37.00 7.45
N VAL A 568 -14.14 -36.65 6.16
CA VAL A 568 -14.15 -37.62 5.07
C VAL A 568 -12.79 -38.36 4.99
N PRO A 569 -12.75 -39.70 5.08
CA PRO A 569 -11.50 -40.43 5.06
C PRO A 569 -10.82 -40.36 3.68
N GLY A 570 -9.50 -40.14 3.69
CA GLY A 570 -8.65 -40.16 2.50
C GLY A 570 -8.53 -38.82 1.76
N CYS A 571 -9.31 -37.80 2.14
CA CYS A 571 -9.16 -36.44 1.64
C CYS A 571 -8.12 -35.71 2.51
N GLY A 572 -6.90 -35.51 1.99
CA GLY A 572 -5.78 -34.94 2.74
C GLY A 572 -4.91 -34.04 1.87
N PHE A 573 -3.58 -34.12 2.03
CA PHE A 573 -2.61 -33.29 1.30
C PHE A 573 -2.53 -33.50 -0.22
N ALA A 574 -3.38 -34.34 -0.82
CA ALA A 574 -3.47 -34.45 -2.28
C ALA A 574 -4.18 -33.25 -2.93
N ASP A 575 -5.05 -32.56 -2.17
CA ASP A 575 -5.59 -31.24 -2.52
C ASP A 575 -5.28 -30.25 -1.39
N THR A 576 -4.09 -29.66 -1.44
CA THR A 576 -3.59 -28.74 -0.41
C THR A 576 -4.44 -27.49 -0.30
N PHE A 577 -5.03 -27.01 -1.39
CA PHE A 577 -5.86 -25.79 -1.38
C PHE A 577 -7.17 -26.03 -0.64
N LEU A 578 -7.86 -27.14 -0.92
CA LEU A 578 -9.06 -27.54 -0.18
C LEU A 578 -8.77 -27.73 1.30
N LEU A 579 -7.72 -28.49 1.64
CA LEU A 579 -7.33 -28.75 3.03
C LEU A 579 -7.03 -27.44 3.78
N THR A 580 -6.27 -26.55 3.16
CA THR A 580 -5.91 -25.23 3.72
C THR A 580 -7.16 -24.39 3.95
N ALA A 581 -8.04 -24.29 2.95
CA ALA A 581 -9.29 -23.55 3.08
C ALA A 581 -10.18 -24.11 4.19
N LEU A 582 -10.29 -25.44 4.35
CA LEU A 582 -11.07 -26.08 5.40
C LEU A 582 -10.55 -25.74 6.80
N TYR A 583 -9.27 -25.95 7.06
CA TYR A 583 -8.67 -25.67 8.38
C TYR A 583 -8.82 -24.19 8.77
N ILE A 584 -8.56 -23.27 7.84
CA ILE A 584 -8.60 -21.84 8.14
C ILE A 584 -10.04 -21.35 8.30
N ASN A 585 -10.99 -21.74 7.45
CA ASN A 585 -12.39 -21.34 7.60
C ASN A 585 -13.02 -21.91 8.87
N LEU A 586 -12.68 -23.16 9.22
CA LEU A 586 -13.16 -23.77 10.45
C LEU A 586 -12.58 -23.08 11.69
N ALA A 587 -11.28 -22.75 11.68
CA ALA A 587 -10.65 -21.97 12.75
C ALA A 587 -11.27 -20.57 12.88
N ALA A 588 -11.53 -19.89 11.77
CA ALA A 588 -12.22 -18.60 11.75
C ALA A 588 -13.63 -18.70 12.35
N ILE A 589 -14.40 -19.74 12.01
CA ILE A 589 -15.74 -19.95 12.57
C ILE A 589 -15.68 -20.28 14.06
N TYR A 590 -14.74 -21.11 14.50
CA TYR A 590 -14.55 -21.39 15.93
C TYR A 590 -14.18 -20.14 16.72
N LEU A 591 -13.37 -19.24 16.16
CA LEU A 591 -13.10 -17.92 16.74
C LEU A 591 -14.38 -17.09 16.86
N LYS A 592 -15.16 -16.97 15.78
CA LYS A 592 -16.44 -16.22 15.79
C LYS A 592 -17.48 -16.79 16.75
N GLN A 593 -17.49 -18.11 16.95
CA GLN A 593 -18.40 -18.81 17.85
C GLN A 593 -17.84 -19.01 19.26
N ASN A 594 -16.62 -18.54 19.55
CA ASN A 594 -15.93 -18.70 20.83
C ASN A 594 -15.80 -20.17 21.31
N MET A 595 -15.53 -21.09 20.38
CA MET A 595 -15.40 -22.53 20.64
C MET A 595 -13.95 -22.93 20.98
N LYS A 596 -13.48 -22.58 22.18
CA LYS A 596 -12.05 -22.71 22.57
C LYS A 596 -11.47 -24.12 22.47
N GLU A 597 -12.18 -25.14 22.98
CA GLU A 597 -11.67 -26.52 22.99
C GLU A 597 -11.44 -27.07 21.58
N LYS A 598 -12.39 -26.83 20.66
CA LYS A 598 -12.25 -27.25 19.27
C LYS A 598 -11.18 -26.44 18.53
N LEU A 599 -11.05 -25.15 18.86
CA LEU A 599 -10.04 -24.27 18.28
C LEU A 599 -8.63 -24.75 18.62
N GLU A 600 -8.35 -25.11 19.87
CA GLU A 600 -7.01 -25.58 20.29
C GLU A 600 -6.52 -26.79 19.48
N VAL A 601 -7.43 -27.67 19.06
CA VAL A 601 -7.08 -28.86 18.26
C VAL A 601 -6.64 -28.52 16.84
N ILE A 602 -7.24 -27.49 16.22
CA ILE A 602 -7.03 -27.18 14.79
C ILE A 602 -6.15 -25.96 14.55
N LEU A 603 -6.03 -25.03 15.51
CA LEU A 603 -5.47 -23.70 15.28
C LEU A 603 -4.01 -23.73 14.85
N GLU A 604 -3.15 -24.50 15.51
CA GLU A 604 -1.73 -24.56 15.13
C GLU A 604 -1.53 -25.22 13.75
N LYS A 605 -2.38 -26.19 13.38
CA LYS A 605 -2.39 -26.78 12.02
C LYS A 605 -2.88 -25.76 10.98
N ALA A 606 -3.92 -24.99 11.28
CA ALA A 606 -4.41 -23.92 10.43
C ALA A 606 -3.35 -22.82 10.23
N ASN A 607 -2.71 -22.36 11.31
CA ASN A 607 -1.62 -21.39 11.25
C ASN A 607 -0.45 -21.90 10.40
N THR A 608 -0.11 -23.18 10.54
CA THR A 608 0.94 -23.82 9.74
C THR A 608 0.59 -23.78 8.26
N LEU A 609 -0.59 -24.26 7.87
CA LEU A 609 -1.01 -24.23 6.46
C LEU A 609 -1.04 -22.80 5.91
N PHE A 610 -1.53 -21.84 6.70
CA PHE A 610 -1.70 -20.46 6.27
C PHE A 610 -0.36 -19.71 6.11
N LEU A 611 0.57 -19.89 7.06
CA LEU A 611 1.80 -19.11 7.12
C LEU A 611 2.96 -19.78 6.37
N CYS A 612 2.96 -21.11 6.28
CA CYS A 612 4.12 -21.86 5.78
C CYS A 612 3.99 -22.31 4.32
N LEU A 613 2.78 -22.49 3.79
CA LEU A 613 2.60 -22.83 2.39
C LEU A 613 2.64 -21.56 1.52
N PRO A 614 3.37 -21.56 0.39
CA PRO A 614 3.39 -20.45 -0.53
C PRO A 614 2.08 -20.33 -1.30
N GLN A 615 1.82 -19.16 -1.88
CA GLN A 615 0.69 -18.90 -2.79
C GLN A 615 -0.69 -19.24 -2.19
N HIS A 616 -0.92 -18.84 -0.94
CA HIS A 616 -2.21 -19.07 -0.29
C HIS A 616 -3.40 -18.53 -1.12
N LEU A 617 -4.34 -19.42 -1.41
CA LEU A 617 -5.56 -19.11 -2.14
C LEU A 617 -6.66 -18.77 -1.13
N PHE A 618 -6.82 -17.46 -0.90
CA PHE A 618 -7.88 -16.96 -0.05
C PHE A 618 -9.25 -17.38 -0.59
N SER A 619 -10.06 -17.93 0.30
CA SER A 619 -11.40 -18.44 0.02
C SER A 619 -12.51 -17.65 0.71
N SER A 620 -12.16 -16.88 1.76
CA SER A 620 -13.10 -16.04 2.50
C SER A 620 -12.42 -14.85 3.19
N PHE A 621 -13.15 -13.76 3.35
CA PHE A 621 -12.73 -12.66 4.24
C PHE A 621 -12.62 -13.09 5.71
N ASN A 622 -13.33 -14.15 6.13
CA ASN A 622 -13.28 -14.64 7.51
C ASN A 622 -11.89 -15.15 7.91
N GLU A 623 -11.03 -15.48 6.95
CA GLU A 623 -9.65 -15.89 7.22
C GLU A 623 -8.85 -14.79 7.94
N PHE A 624 -9.26 -13.52 7.82
CA PHE A 624 -8.68 -12.41 8.56
C PHE A 624 -8.76 -12.59 10.09
N GLU A 625 -9.80 -13.25 10.61
CA GLU A 625 -9.94 -13.53 12.05
C GLU A 625 -8.75 -14.36 12.58
N VAL A 626 -8.27 -15.30 11.77
CA VAL A 626 -7.12 -16.14 12.12
C VAL A 626 -5.84 -15.31 12.09
N LEU A 627 -5.65 -14.49 11.05
CA LEU A 627 -4.48 -13.60 10.93
C LEU A 627 -4.41 -12.59 12.08
N GLN A 628 -5.54 -12.08 12.56
CA GLN A 628 -5.55 -11.20 13.73
C GLN A 628 -4.99 -11.91 14.97
N LEU A 629 -5.38 -13.16 15.22
CA LEU A 629 -4.87 -13.93 16.35
C LEU A 629 -3.36 -14.17 16.21
N VAL A 630 -2.90 -14.55 15.02
CA VAL A 630 -1.47 -14.76 14.75
C VAL A 630 -0.68 -13.46 14.97
N LEU A 631 -1.18 -12.32 14.52
CA LEU A 631 -0.50 -11.04 14.70
C LEU A 631 -0.43 -10.63 16.18
N ARG A 632 -1.49 -10.87 16.97
CA ARG A 632 -1.43 -10.71 18.44
C ARG A 632 -0.36 -11.61 19.07
N LYS A 633 -0.29 -12.88 18.64
CA LYS A 633 0.74 -13.83 19.09
C LYS A 633 2.15 -13.31 18.75
N ALA A 634 2.36 -12.81 17.53
CA ALA A 634 3.64 -12.25 17.09
C ALA A 634 4.07 -11.02 17.92
N ILE A 635 3.15 -10.10 18.22
CA ILE A 635 3.42 -8.93 19.07
C ILE A 635 3.79 -9.35 20.50
N MET A 636 3.07 -10.34 21.05
CA MET A 636 3.33 -10.90 22.37
C MET A 636 4.72 -11.54 22.45
N THR A 637 5.07 -12.40 21.48
CA THR A 637 6.38 -13.07 21.44
C THR A 637 7.51 -12.20 20.90
N SER A 638 7.19 -11.04 20.32
CA SER A 638 8.16 -10.15 19.62
C SER A 638 8.86 -10.84 18.44
N ASP A 639 8.14 -11.70 17.73
CA ASP A 639 8.64 -12.42 16.55
C ASP A 639 8.39 -11.59 15.28
N MET A 640 9.44 -10.90 14.80
CA MET A 640 9.38 -10.04 13.62
C MET A 640 9.12 -10.80 12.32
N HIS A 641 9.57 -12.05 12.20
CA HIS A 641 9.35 -12.84 10.98
C HIS A 641 7.90 -13.32 10.90
N LEU A 642 7.34 -13.77 12.02
CA LEU A 642 5.93 -14.11 12.12
C LEU A 642 5.05 -12.88 11.88
N GLU A 643 5.44 -11.73 12.43
CA GLU A 643 4.76 -10.46 12.21
C GLU A 643 4.76 -10.07 10.72
N ALA A 644 5.93 -10.10 10.07
CA ALA A 644 6.07 -9.74 8.66
C ALA A 644 5.27 -10.68 7.75
N ARG A 645 5.35 -11.99 7.99
CA ARG A 645 4.58 -13.00 7.24
C ARG A 645 3.08 -12.76 7.37
N THR A 646 2.61 -12.43 8.57
CA THR A 646 1.20 -12.15 8.84
C THR A 646 0.76 -10.85 8.16
N CYS A 647 1.54 -9.77 8.26
CA CYS A 647 1.27 -8.51 7.56
C CYS A 647 1.19 -8.69 6.04
N PHE A 648 2.08 -9.50 5.45
CA PHE A 648 2.04 -9.88 4.04
C PHE A 648 0.70 -10.54 3.65
N LEU A 649 0.26 -11.55 4.41
CA LEU A 649 -1.01 -12.23 4.12
C LEU A 649 -2.21 -11.30 4.30
N VAL A 650 -2.21 -10.43 5.33
CA VAL A 650 -3.28 -9.45 5.54
C VAL A 650 -3.36 -8.46 4.38
N MET A 651 -2.23 -7.88 3.96
CA MET A 651 -2.25 -6.94 2.85
C MET A 651 -2.70 -7.63 1.55
N THR A 652 -2.26 -8.87 1.26
CA THR A 652 -2.69 -9.60 0.07
C THR A 652 -4.19 -9.88 0.09
N LEU A 653 -4.75 -10.29 1.23
CA LEU A 653 -6.19 -10.49 1.39
C LEU A 653 -6.97 -9.20 1.09
N PHE A 654 -6.55 -8.07 1.67
CA PHE A 654 -7.25 -6.81 1.50
C PHE A 654 -7.14 -6.25 0.08
N LEU A 655 -5.97 -6.36 -0.56
CA LEU A 655 -5.79 -5.95 -1.95
C LEU A 655 -6.64 -6.80 -2.90
N LYS A 656 -6.70 -8.13 -2.72
CA LYS A 656 -7.59 -9.01 -3.49
C LYS A 656 -9.08 -8.67 -3.33
N LEU A 657 -9.46 -8.08 -2.20
CA LEU A 657 -10.83 -7.61 -1.93
C LEU A 657 -11.08 -6.16 -2.35
N GLY A 658 -10.10 -5.47 -2.95
CA GLY A 658 -10.20 -4.04 -3.30
C GLY A 658 -10.24 -3.10 -2.09
N LYS A 659 -9.86 -3.56 -0.89
CA LYS A 659 -9.85 -2.77 0.35
C LYS A 659 -8.50 -2.09 0.58
N THR A 660 -8.17 -1.12 -0.27
CA THR A 660 -6.88 -0.39 -0.26
C THR A 660 -6.60 0.33 1.06
N GLU A 661 -7.58 1.04 1.61
CA GLU A 661 -7.47 1.73 2.91
C GLU A 661 -7.18 0.79 4.08
N GLY A 662 -7.78 -0.41 4.06
CA GLY A 662 -7.53 -1.43 5.07
C GLY A 662 -6.13 -2.03 4.95
N ALA A 663 -5.60 -2.16 3.73
CA ALA A 663 -4.29 -2.73 3.45
C ALA A 663 -3.15 -1.82 3.90
N LEU A 664 -3.30 -0.50 3.72
CA LEU A 664 -2.24 0.48 3.89
C LEU A 664 -1.44 0.35 5.22
N PRO A 665 -2.06 0.28 6.42
CA PRO A 665 -1.30 0.14 7.66
C PRO A 665 -0.43 -1.12 7.73
N PHE A 666 -0.87 -2.21 7.08
CA PHE A 666 -0.11 -3.46 7.04
C PHE A 666 1.01 -3.39 6.01
N VAL A 667 0.85 -2.66 4.91
CA VAL A 667 1.92 -2.41 3.93
C VAL A 667 3.01 -1.51 4.54
N GLU A 668 2.63 -0.44 5.23
CA GLU A 668 3.54 0.44 5.97
C GLU A 668 4.34 -0.35 7.01
N ARG A 669 3.64 -1.18 7.80
CA ARG A 669 4.29 -2.03 8.80
C ARG A 669 5.20 -3.07 8.17
N LEU A 670 4.80 -3.67 7.06
CA LEU A 670 5.61 -4.64 6.35
C LEU A 670 6.89 -4.03 5.79
N GLN A 671 6.82 -2.82 5.22
CA GLN A 671 8.00 -2.07 4.76
C GLN A 671 8.95 -1.79 5.94
N PHE A 672 8.42 -1.38 7.09
CA PHE A 672 9.22 -1.15 8.30
C PHE A 672 9.91 -2.44 8.78
N LEU A 673 9.17 -3.56 8.83
CA LEU A 673 9.71 -4.86 9.23
C LEU A 673 10.77 -5.36 8.24
N SER A 674 10.53 -5.20 6.94
CA SER A 674 11.46 -5.53 5.86
C SER A 674 12.80 -4.81 6.05
N LEU A 675 12.79 -3.49 6.28
CA LEU A 675 14.00 -2.71 6.57
C LEU A 675 14.68 -3.16 7.87
N SER A 676 13.90 -3.41 8.92
CA SER A 676 14.43 -3.77 10.24
C SER A 676 15.09 -5.17 10.25
N ILE A 677 14.49 -6.16 9.58
CA ILE A 677 15.07 -7.50 9.42
C ILE A 677 16.32 -7.43 8.53
N SER A 678 16.26 -6.63 7.47
CA SER A 678 17.39 -6.42 6.55
C SER A 678 18.55 -5.69 7.23
N ALA A 679 18.31 -4.82 8.22
CA ALA A 679 19.37 -4.17 8.99
C ALA A 679 20.08 -5.15 9.95
N GLN A 680 19.40 -6.20 10.39
CA GLN A 680 19.96 -7.25 11.26
C GLN A 680 20.68 -8.37 10.47
N THR A 681 20.48 -8.42 9.16
CA THR A 681 20.97 -9.47 8.28
C THR A 681 21.69 -8.86 7.07
N THR A 682 22.25 -9.65 6.15
CA THR A 682 22.83 -9.12 4.90
C THR A 682 21.85 -9.19 3.73
N VAL A 683 20.55 -9.26 4.03
CA VAL A 683 19.47 -9.53 3.07
C VAL A 683 18.96 -8.18 2.52
N SER A 684 18.68 -8.11 1.22
CA SER A 684 18.06 -6.92 0.62
C SER A 684 16.59 -6.81 1.06
N PRO A 685 16.12 -5.63 1.48
CA PRO A 685 14.72 -5.45 1.82
C PRO A 685 13.81 -5.66 0.61
N VAL A 686 12.60 -6.14 0.89
CA VAL A 686 11.48 -6.08 -0.05
C VAL A 686 11.07 -4.62 -0.20
N ASP A 687 10.97 -4.15 -1.44
CA ASP A 687 10.57 -2.79 -1.76
C ASP A 687 9.07 -2.70 -2.06
N LEU A 688 8.34 -2.05 -1.15
CA LEU A 688 6.91 -1.79 -1.26
C LEU A 688 6.60 -0.31 -1.56
N ASN A 689 7.61 0.52 -1.84
CA ASN A 689 7.43 1.97 -1.97
C ASN A 689 6.54 2.35 -3.18
N TRP A 690 6.60 1.60 -4.28
CA TRP A 690 5.68 1.79 -5.40
C TRP A 690 4.22 1.53 -4.99
N MET A 691 3.97 0.42 -4.29
CA MET A 691 2.64 0.09 -3.79
C MET A 691 2.15 1.15 -2.79
N LEU A 692 3.01 1.59 -1.87
CA LEU A 692 2.72 2.68 -0.94
C LEU A 692 2.39 3.98 -1.69
N SER A 693 3.12 4.33 -2.74
CA SER A 693 2.83 5.51 -3.58
C SER A 693 1.42 5.44 -4.16
N THR A 694 1.03 4.30 -4.74
CA THR A 694 -0.32 4.12 -5.28
C THR A 694 -1.40 4.15 -4.18
N LEU A 695 -1.16 3.53 -3.03
CA LEU A 695 -2.13 3.55 -1.91
C LEU A 695 -2.29 4.95 -1.31
N TYR A 696 -1.21 5.73 -1.19
CA TYR A 696 -1.29 7.13 -0.75
C TYR A 696 -1.97 8.03 -1.78
N TYR A 697 -1.77 7.75 -3.07
CA TYR A 697 -2.54 8.39 -4.14
C TYR A 697 -4.04 8.10 -3.98
N ASP A 698 -4.45 6.85 -3.77
CA ASP A 698 -5.86 6.51 -3.59
C ASP A 698 -6.48 7.19 -2.35
N LYS A 699 -5.66 7.39 -1.30
CA LYS A 699 -6.03 8.08 -0.06
C LYS A 699 -6.03 9.61 -0.13
N TYR A 700 -5.68 10.19 -1.28
CA TYR A 700 -5.52 11.64 -1.44
C TYR A 700 -4.45 12.26 -0.52
N LEU A 701 -3.31 11.58 -0.37
CA LEU A 701 -2.12 12.09 0.34
C LEU A 701 -0.97 12.33 -0.66
N PRO A 702 -1.04 13.40 -1.48
CA PRO A 702 -0.11 13.60 -2.59
C PRO A 702 1.34 13.81 -2.15
N HIS A 703 1.61 14.47 -1.02
CA HIS A 703 2.99 14.62 -0.54
C HIS A 703 3.61 13.27 -0.18
N MET A 704 2.85 12.43 0.51
CA MET A 704 3.26 11.07 0.87
C MET A 704 3.50 10.22 -0.38
N SER A 705 2.57 10.25 -1.34
CA SER A 705 2.69 9.53 -2.60
C SER A 705 3.97 9.89 -3.37
N LEU A 706 4.32 11.19 -3.44
CA LEU A 706 5.54 11.66 -4.11
C LEU A 706 6.81 11.32 -3.31
N GLY A 707 6.76 11.42 -1.98
CA GLY A 707 7.85 11.06 -1.09
C GLY A 707 8.23 9.58 -1.18
N THR A 708 7.24 8.68 -1.23
CA THR A 708 7.48 7.24 -1.39
C THR A 708 7.91 6.86 -2.80
N LEU A 709 7.36 7.52 -3.83
CA LEU A 709 7.75 7.28 -5.22
C LEU A 709 9.26 7.45 -5.44
N ARG A 710 9.88 8.43 -4.75
CA ARG A 710 11.33 8.68 -4.82
C ARG A 710 12.18 7.54 -4.24
N LEU A 711 11.63 6.76 -3.30
CA LEU A 711 12.28 5.62 -2.68
C LEU A 711 12.02 4.30 -3.43
N ALA A 712 11.08 4.30 -4.38
CA ALA A 712 10.77 3.12 -5.17
C ALA A 712 11.97 2.72 -6.05
N SER A 713 12.44 1.51 -5.83
CA SER A 713 13.58 0.92 -6.53
C SER A 713 13.32 0.79 -8.03
N ASP A 714 14.41 0.72 -8.79
CA ASP A 714 14.38 0.48 -10.23
C ASP A 714 14.45 -1.02 -10.56
N GLN A 715 14.06 -1.90 -9.62
CA GLN A 715 14.08 -3.35 -9.82
C GLN A 715 13.24 -3.78 -11.04
N ARG A 716 12.21 -3.01 -11.37
CA ARG A 716 11.48 -3.14 -12.64
C ARG A 716 12.23 -2.34 -13.72
N ARG A 717 13.23 -2.94 -14.37
CA ARG A 717 13.93 -2.39 -15.55
C ARG A 717 13.05 -2.37 -16.81
N SER A 718 11.77 -2.04 -16.67
CA SER A 718 10.86 -1.87 -17.78
C SER A 718 10.65 -0.38 -18.05
N LEU A 719 10.65 -0.04 -19.34
CA LEU A 719 10.31 1.30 -19.81
C LEU A 719 8.92 1.69 -19.27
N HIS A 720 7.98 0.75 -19.35
CA HIS A 720 6.63 0.88 -18.80
C HIS A 720 6.62 1.31 -17.32
N ALA A 721 7.30 0.57 -16.43
CA ALA A 721 7.30 0.90 -15.00
C ALA A 721 7.89 2.28 -14.72
N THR A 722 8.86 2.72 -15.51
CA THR A 722 9.45 4.06 -15.35
C THR A 722 8.50 5.17 -15.82
N LEU A 723 7.78 4.95 -16.92
CA LEU A 723 6.75 5.87 -17.40
C LEU A 723 5.55 5.95 -16.46
N GLN A 724 5.19 4.85 -15.80
CA GLN A 724 4.20 4.86 -14.73
C GLN A 724 4.62 5.77 -13.55
N LYS A 725 5.92 5.85 -13.23
CA LYS A 725 6.42 6.83 -12.23
C LYS A 725 6.19 8.28 -12.70
N VAL A 726 6.41 8.56 -13.99
CA VAL A 726 6.15 9.89 -14.59
C VAL A 726 4.68 10.27 -14.50
N ASP A 727 3.79 9.40 -14.99
CA ASP A 727 2.34 9.62 -14.93
C ASP A 727 1.86 9.81 -13.49
N ARG A 728 2.29 8.94 -12.57
CA ARG A 728 1.94 9.05 -11.15
C ARG A 728 2.41 10.37 -10.54
N PHE A 729 3.59 10.85 -10.92
CA PHE A 729 4.09 12.14 -10.46
C PHE A 729 3.20 13.28 -10.96
N ILE A 730 2.86 13.30 -12.26
CA ILE A 730 2.01 14.33 -12.87
C ILE A 730 0.63 14.35 -12.20
N GLN A 731 0.00 13.19 -11.99
CA GLN A 731 -1.31 13.10 -11.33
C GLN A 731 -1.29 13.67 -9.91
N ASN A 732 -0.22 13.41 -9.14
CA ASN A 732 -0.07 13.99 -7.80
C ASN A 732 0.22 15.49 -7.83
N ALA A 733 1.03 15.93 -8.79
CA ALA A 733 1.35 17.35 -8.95
C ALA A 733 0.11 18.20 -9.30
N ILE A 734 -0.78 17.67 -10.14
CA ILE A 734 -2.07 18.30 -10.45
C ILE A 734 -2.94 18.46 -9.19
N ARG A 735 -2.90 17.49 -8.26
CA ARG A 735 -3.64 17.56 -6.99
C ARG A 735 -3.09 18.62 -6.03
N LEU A 736 -1.77 18.80 -6.02
CA LEU A 736 -1.11 19.82 -5.22
C LEU A 736 -1.35 21.22 -5.77
N ASN A 737 -1.44 21.36 -7.10
CA ASN A 737 -1.65 22.64 -7.75
C ASN A 737 -2.71 22.52 -8.84
N ALA A 738 -3.95 22.89 -8.53
CA ALA A 738 -5.06 22.90 -9.51
C ALA A 738 -4.80 23.82 -10.71
N GLN A 739 -3.88 24.79 -10.59
CA GLN A 739 -3.46 25.63 -11.73
C GLN A 739 -2.69 24.84 -12.81
N TRP A 740 -2.30 23.60 -12.52
CA TRP A 740 -1.61 22.70 -13.46
C TRP A 740 -2.59 21.84 -14.26
N THR A 741 -3.89 22.12 -14.22
CA THR A 741 -4.89 21.51 -15.11
C THR A 741 -4.97 22.29 -16.43
N GLY A 742 -4.14 21.93 -17.41
CA GLY A 742 -4.24 22.48 -18.78
C GLY A 742 -3.09 22.03 -19.69
N ASP A 743 -3.32 22.07 -21.01
CA ASP A 743 -2.36 21.62 -22.03
C ASP A 743 -1.03 22.42 -22.03
N ASN A 744 -1.02 23.64 -21.45
CA ASN A 744 0.17 24.48 -21.29
C ASN A 744 0.67 24.58 -19.84
N SER A 745 0.25 23.67 -18.96
CA SER A 745 0.75 23.63 -17.58
C SER A 745 2.24 23.24 -17.56
N PRO A 746 3.06 23.89 -16.70
CA PRO A 746 4.47 23.56 -16.63
C PRO A 746 4.64 22.13 -16.07
N LEU A 747 5.34 21.28 -16.83
CA LEU A 747 5.71 19.94 -16.38
C LEU A 747 6.62 20.02 -15.15
N PRO A 748 6.39 19.24 -14.08
CA PRO A 748 7.22 19.29 -12.88
C PRO A 748 8.67 18.90 -13.16
N ALA A 749 9.65 19.70 -12.71
CA ALA A 749 11.07 19.44 -12.94
C ALA A 749 11.53 18.05 -12.42
N GLN A 750 10.90 17.54 -11.37
CA GLN A 750 11.21 16.24 -10.76
C GLN A 750 11.02 15.05 -11.72
N ILE A 751 10.12 15.16 -12.71
CA ILE A 751 9.88 14.06 -13.65
C ILE A 751 11.11 13.77 -14.53
N THR A 752 12.04 14.73 -14.66
CA THR A 752 13.27 14.55 -15.44
C THR A 752 14.09 13.36 -14.94
N ILE A 753 14.05 13.05 -13.65
CA ILE A 753 14.76 11.91 -13.09
C ILE A 753 14.25 10.60 -13.71
N TYR A 754 12.93 10.43 -13.74
CA TYR A 754 12.31 9.24 -14.31
C TYR A 754 12.39 9.23 -15.84
N LEU A 755 12.28 10.39 -16.51
CA LEU A 755 12.46 10.48 -17.96
C LEU A 755 13.88 10.10 -18.40
N LYS A 756 14.92 10.51 -17.65
CA LYS A 756 16.32 10.10 -17.90
C LYS A 756 16.53 8.60 -17.68
N GLN A 757 15.93 8.04 -16.62
CA GLN A 757 15.94 6.59 -16.39
C GLN A 757 15.26 5.83 -17.54
N ALA A 758 14.09 6.30 -17.99
CA ALA A 758 13.37 5.73 -19.12
C ALA A 758 14.20 5.81 -20.40
N LEU A 759 14.88 6.93 -20.64
CA LEU A 759 15.76 7.12 -21.80
C LEU A 759 16.93 6.14 -21.78
N ALA A 760 17.56 5.93 -20.63
CA ALA A 760 18.63 4.95 -20.48
C ALA A 760 18.16 3.52 -20.78
N ILE A 761 16.96 3.14 -20.32
CA ILE A 761 16.36 1.82 -20.61
C ILE A 761 16.03 1.69 -22.11
N ALA A 762 15.45 2.73 -22.72
CA ALA A 762 15.12 2.74 -24.14
C ALA A 762 16.38 2.62 -25.02
N SER A 763 17.46 3.32 -24.66
CA SER A 763 18.77 3.20 -25.31
C SER A 763 19.37 1.80 -25.19
N GLN A 764 19.25 1.16 -24.03
CA GLN A 764 19.73 -0.23 -23.85
C GLN A 764 18.93 -1.24 -24.68
N ARG A 765 17.64 -1.00 -24.88
CA ARG A 765 16.74 -1.86 -25.68
C ARG A 765 16.81 -1.59 -27.19
N GLY A 766 17.40 -0.47 -27.60
CA GLY A 766 17.44 -0.06 -29.00
C GLY A 766 16.09 0.47 -29.53
N ASP A 767 15.20 0.93 -28.65
CA ASP A 767 13.92 1.53 -29.05
C ASP A 767 14.16 2.99 -29.47
N ILE A 768 14.39 3.21 -30.77
CA ILE A 768 14.77 4.53 -31.32
C ILE A 768 13.62 5.53 -31.22
N GLN A 769 12.38 5.06 -31.38
CA GLN A 769 11.19 5.91 -31.31
C GLN A 769 10.98 6.42 -29.88
N ALA A 770 11.00 5.53 -28.89
CA ALA A 770 10.90 5.94 -27.49
C ALA A 770 12.05 6.85 -27.07
N GLN A 771 13.27 6.59 -27.56
CA GLN A 771 14.42 7.47 -27.30
C GLN A 771 14.20 8.89 -27.82
N ARG A 772 13.73 9.05 -29.06
CA ARG A 772 13.39 10.36 -29.62
C ARG A 772 12.34 11.06 -28.77
N ASP A 773 11.23 10.37 -28.46
CA ASP A 773 10.10 10.95 -27.73
C ASP A 773 10.47 11.35 -26.30
N LEU A 774 11.32 10.58 -25.63
CA LEU A 774 11.87 10.89 -24.32
C LEU A 774 12.84 12.07 -24.36
N CYS A 775 13.70 12.17 -25.39
CA CYS A 775 14.55 13.34 -25.59
C CYS A 775 13.71 14.61 -25.79
N LEU A 776 12.68 14.57 -26.63
CA LEU A 776 11.75 15.69 -26.83
C LEU A 776 10.99 16.06 -25.55
N SER A 777 10.56 15.05 -24.78
CA SER A 777 9.92 15.27 -23.47
C SER A 777 10.85 15.99 -22.50
N LEU A 778 12.14 15.61 -22.46
CA LEU A 778 13.15 16.29 -21.65
C LEU A 778 13.36 17.73 -22.12
N VAL A 779 13.48 17.96 -23.43
CA VAL A 779 13.59 19.31 -24.01
C VAL A 779 12.45 20.21 -23.53
N ASN A 780 11.21 19.72 -23.58
CA ASN A 780 10.04 20.47 -23.12
C ASN A 780 10.18 20.87 -21.64
N VAL A 781 10.56 19.94 -20.75
CA VAL A 781 10.74 20.24 -19.33
C VAL A 781 11.84 21.29 -19.10
N TYR A 782 13.01 21.12 -19.73
CA TYR A 782 14.12 22.07 -19.61
C TYR A 782 13.76 23.47 -20.17
N GLN A 783 12.99 23.52 -21.27
CA GLN A 783 12.51 24.75 -21.88
C GLN A 783 11.52 25.49 -20.97
N HIS A 784 10.58 24.79 -20.33
CA HIS A 784 9.62 25.41 -19.40
C HIS A 784 10.31 26.17 -18.26
N TYR A 785 11.44 25.64 -17.78
CA TYR A 785 12.24 26.26 -16.71
C TYR A 785 13.39 27.14 -17.21
N ARG A 786 13.46 27.42 -18.52
CA ARG A 786 14.47 28.28 -19.16
C ARG A 786 15.93 27.83 -18.95
N VAL A 787 16.15 26.53 -18.74
CA VAL A 787 17.49 25.94 -18.65
C VAL A 787 17.88 25.41 -20.02
N PHE A 788 18.30 26.32 -20.90
CA PHE A 788 18.52 26.01 -22.33
C PHE A 788 19.73 25.12 -22.60
N ASP A 789 20.73 25.06 -21.72
CA ASP A 789 21.90 24.20 -21.91
C ASP A 789 21.53 22.72 -21.97
N GLY A 790 20.71 22.25 -21.02
CA GLY A 790 20.18 20.88 -21.02
C GLY A 790 19.20 20.64 -22.18
N ALA A 791 18.37 21.63 -22.51
CA ALA A 791 17.45 21.52 -23.65
C ALA A 791 18.18 21.33 -24.98
N VAL A 792 19.28 22.06 -25.21
CA VAL A 792 20.10 21.93 -26.42
C VAL A 792 20.73 20.52 -26.51
N GLU A 793 21.28 20.00 -25.42
CA GLU A 793 21.88 18.66 -25.39
C GLU A 793 20.87 17.56 -25.80
N TYR A 794 19.67 17.58 -25.22
CA TYR A 794 18.64 16.59 -25.56
C TYR A 794 18.03 16.82 -26.95
N ALA A 795 17.97 18.07 -27.44
CA ALA A 795 17.53 18.35 -28.80
C ALA A 795 18.53 17.83 -29.84
N GLU A 796 19.84 17.98 -29.62
CA GLU A 796 20.89 17.39 -30.47
C GLU A 796 20.77 15.86 -30.50
N ARG A 797 20.53 15.22 -29.35
CA ARG A 797 20.27 13.77 -29.28
C ARG A 797 18.99 13.37 -30.01
N ALA A 798 17.92 14.17 -29.91
CA ALA A 798 16.66 13.93 -30.61
C ALA A 798 16.84 13.97 -32.14
N ILE A 799 17.68 14.87 -32.66
CA ILE A 799 18.02 14.94 -34.10
C ILE A 799 18.72 13.64 -34.53
N GLU A 800 19.70 13.18 -33.77
CA GLU A 800 20.45 11.97 -34.10
C GLU A 800 19.55 10.73 -34.13
N THR A 801 18.68 10.58 -33.13
CA THR A 801 17.66 9.51 -33.14
C THR A 801 16.62 9.70 -34.24
N GLY A 802 16.22 10.94 -34.53
CA GLY A 802 15.25 11.28 -35.56
C GLY A 802 15.73 10.90 -36.97
N ARG A 803 17.02 11.15 -37.28
CA ARG A 803 17.65 10.75 -38.55
C ARG A 803 17.59 9.24 -38.79
N GLN A 804 17.63 8.45 -37.73
CA GLN A 804 17.52 7.00 -37.81
C GLN A 804 16.08 6.52 -38.08
N ILE A 805 15.08 7.36 -37.79
CA ILE A 805 13.67 7.08 -38.06
C ILE A 805 13.28 7.55 -39.47
N ASN A 806 13.35 8.86 -39.73
CA ASN A 806 13.08 9.47 -41.04
C ASN A 806 13.54 10.94 -41.09
N GLU A 807 13.57 11.53 -42.29
CA GLU A 807 13.97 12.93 -42.50
C GLU A 807 13.01 13.95 -41.88
N GLU A 808 11.72 13.62 -41.77
CA GLU A 808 10.70 14.51 -41.21
C GLU A 808 10.92 14.76 -39.71
N GLU A 809 11.23 13.71 -38.96
CA GLU A 809 11.47 13.76 -37.52
C GLU A 809 12.80 14.44 -37.20
N ALA A 810 13.83 14.19 -38.03
CA ALA A 810 15.08 14.93 -37.96
C ALA A 810 14.88 16.43 -38.24
N PHE A 811 14.02 16.78 -39.20
CA PHE A 811 13.68 18.16 -39.53
C PHE A 811 12.99 18.87 -38.37
N LYS A 812 11.95 18.26 -37.77
CA LYS A 812 11.23 18.82 -36.61
C LYS A 812 12.16 19.06 -35.41
N ALA A 813 13.01 18.08 -35.08
CA ALA A 813 13.98 18.22 -33.99
C ALA A 813 15.03 19.30 -34.27
N SER A 814 15.46 19.46 -35.54
CA SER A 814 16.41 20.51 -35.95
C SER A 814 15.81 21.91 -35.86
N LEU A 815 14.52 22.05 -36.20
CA LEU A 815 13.82 23.32 -36.04
C LEU A 815 13.68 23.70 -34.56
N LEU A 816 13.35 22.72 -33.70
CA LEU A 816 13.32 22.92 -32.25
C LEU A 816 14.69 23.36 -31.72
N LEU A 817 15.77 22.72 -32.16
CA LEU A 817 17.13 23.12 -31.78
C LEU A 817 17.44 24.56 -32.20
N ALA A 818 17.09 24.96 -33.44
CA ALA A 818 17.28 26.33 -33.90
C ALA A 818 16.52 27.34 -33.03
N TRP A 819 15.27 27.02 -32.65
CA TRP A 819 14.49 27.84 -31.72
C TRP A 819 15.17 28.00 -30.36
N LEU A 820 15.64 26.88 -29.77
CA LEU A 820 16.34 26.91 -28.47
C LEU A 820 17.64 27.73 -28.54
N LEU A 821 18.38 27.67 -29.64
CA LEU A 821 19.59 28.46 -29.85
C LEU A 821 19.28 29.96 -29.98
N ILE A 822 18.14 30.34 -30.58
CA ILE A 822 17.66 31.73 -30.58
C ILE A 822 17.35 32.17 -29.14
N CYS A 823 16.65 31.34 -28.37
CA CYS A 823 16.35 31.64 -26.95
C CYS A 823 17.62 31.78 -26.09
N LYS A 824 18.71 31.09 -26.47
CA LYS A 824 20.04 31.18 -25.84
C LYS A 824 20.90 32.33 -26.39
N GLU A 825 20.37 33.18 -27.27
CA GLU A 825 21.08 34.29 -27.94
C GLU A 825 22.24 33.84 -28.86
N GLN A 826 22.26 32.57 -29.29
CA GLN A 826 23.24 32.03 -30.26
C GLN A 826 22.71 32.11 -31.70
N VAL A 827 22.42 33.32 -32.15
CA VAL A 827 21.71 33.60 -33.41
C VAL A 827 22.47 33.11 -34.65
N GLU A 828 23.80 33.18 -34.66
CA GLU A 828 24.62 32.72 -35.80
C GLU A 828 24.43 31.22 -36.06
N LYS A 829 24.56 30.39 -35.00
CA LYS A 829 24.37 28.94 -35.11
C LYS A 829 22.92 28.57 -35.48
N ALA A 830 21.94 29.29 -34.94
CA ALA A 830 20.55 29.09 -35.30
C ALA A 830 20.31 29.42 -36.78
N SER A 831 20.90 30.51 -37.29
CA SER A 831 20.82 30.92 -38.68
C SER A 831 21.43 29.87 -39.62
N ASP A 832 22.58 29.28 -39.26
CA ASP A 832 23.21 28.22 -40.05
C ASP A 832 22.31 26.98 -40.16
N ILE A 833 21.70 26.56 -39.04
CA ILE A 833 20.77 25.43 -39.01
C ILE A 833 19.53 25.75 -39.86
N LEU A 834 18.89 26.91 -39.67
CA LEU A 834 17.70 27.31 -40.44
C LEU A 834 18.00 27.41 -41.94
N ALA A 835 19.16 27.95 -42.33
CA ALA A 835 19.57 28.02 -43.73
C ALA A 835 19.76 26.62 -44.35
N SER A 836 20.31 25.68 -43.58
CA SER A 836 20.45 24.29 -44.01
C SER A 836 19.10 23.60 -44.18
N LEU A 837 18.15 23.87 -43.28
CA LEU A 837 16.78 23.36 -43.36
C LEU A 837 16.05 23.93 -44.57
N LEU A 838 16.13 25.26 -44.81
CA LEU A 838 15.56 25.92 -45.99
C LEU A 838 16.05 25.31 -47.29
N LYS A 839 17.35 25.01 -47.39
CA LYS A 839 17.91 24.36 -48.58
C LYS A 839 17.37 22.93 -48.76
N SER A 840 17.20 22.17 -47.68
CA SER A 840 16.63 20.82 -47.75
C SER A 840 15.16 20.82 -48.21
N LEU A 841 14.39 21.86 -47.86
CA LEU A 841 13.00 22.03 -48.29
C LEU A 841 12.85 22.22 -49.80
N ASP A 842 13.83 22.87 -50.44
CA ASP A 842 13.84 23.07 -51.90
C ASP A 842 14.12 21.76 -52.67
N GLU A 843 14.64 20.74 -51.98
CA GLU A 843 15.07 19.46 -52.56
C GLU A 843 14.04 18.31 -52.34
N THR A 844 13.09 18.45 -51.40
CA THR A 844 12.13 17.39 -51.03
C THR A 844 10.65 17.78 -51.19
N ASP A 845 9.83 16.87 -51.74
CA ASP A 845 8.39 17.07 -52.02
C ASP A 845 7.46 16.80 -50.81
N SER A 846 7.97 16.72 -49.57
CA SER A 846 7.14 16.31 -48.43
C SER A 846 6.19 17.42 -47.94
N SER A 847 4.91 17.09 -47.75
CA SER A 847 3.86 18.05 -47.36
C SER A 847 4.08 18.63 -45.96
N THR A 848 4.64 17.85 -45.04
CA THR A 848 4.90 18.29 -43.65
C THR A 848 5.99 19.34 -43.55
N GLN A 849 6.97 19.29 -44.46
CA GLN A 849 8.07 20.24 -44.57
C GLN A 849 7.63 21.59 -45.16
N ARG A 850 6.64 21.59 -46.08
CA ARG A 850 6.10 22.81 -46.69
C ARG A 850 5.18 23.63 -45.77
N GLY A 851 4.46 22.96 -44.85
CA GLY A 851 3.48 23.62 -43.97
C GLY A 851 4.07 24.34 -42.75
N VAL A 852 5.35 24.12 -42.45
CA VAL A 852 6.05 24.67 -41.27
C VAL A 852 6.59 26.10 -41.50
N VAL A 853 6.56 26.58 -42.75
CA VAL A 853 7.00 27.94 -43.15
C VAL A 853 6.07 29.02 -42.64
#